data_AF-A0A818VKI6-F1
#
_entry.id   AF-A0A818VKI6-F1
#
_cell.length_a   1.000
_cell.length_b   1.000
_cell.length_c   1.000
_cell.angle_alpha   90.00
_cell.angle_beta   90.00
_cell.angle_gamma   90.00
#
_symmetry.space_group_name_H-M   'P 1'
#
loop_
_entity.id
_entity.type
_entity.pdbx_description
1 polymer ?
#
loop_
_entity_poly.entity_id
_entity_poly.type
_entity_poly.pdbx_seq_one_letter_code
_entity_poly.pdbx_strand_id
1 'polypeptide(L)'
;MGSEIVWLNDTSATVVIATSDSDWILTNPGYLGIYRTKYDPQNFRLIVAQLETDHTRIPTITRGALIDDTFALSRTGLINAIDAYKLIQYLKSETELVPWTAALSAMSQQTDLLANHDILLNVERYFLELVLPIYNTIGWVHIDQSTEWLRTLLQPKIVSAACRYGHQGCIEAARSAYRRWNLNPTLNQIPANLRSTVYCTVVHEGSQTEFNFLWARLQVESVASEIFNLLKGLSCTQDPSLILWFLDQHLKNGSVIRDQDSSSSIENIARSPRANQIAWNWIRDNWSQLFDRWGKSDTNLGDIIEAVSSRFVTIRQRDEFKTFADSIIDKDIVPTSLVFDLLSYASLERAYIVWERILAGLSYIEQMIASSSSDLTLYEQFQSYIIDLILPIYTQLGWQEQSSMVTNKWLDALHRDLIVSTACHYNLDDCVHRAQFLFEQWFNHPSNNSIEPNDRPVVYCTNVRIGGRAEFQFLLHQYRTSNDPQEKARIQSALACTRDTELIRYLLEIHGTVEFQAIIERIRANIQWTEKAKPNLEEWFMNRTVEIRLPFDWIPSQYALDFDVRLSATYPNNAEPNTLFMGRTRIIVRCNRSTNVFRIHMKQLQMSSITLRRLDTSKNLITDWTWMSQSEILICRLRERCVTNQEYEFESEHTAELNRDMAGFYLSRYNVTNTSTGDIITHNIAATHMQPTIARNVFPCFDEPAFKAMFNISISHDPSFTVVRSNGAMLDGGQPIQQSDGRLLSRFEQTPPMSTYLIAFVVTDFECVSNVTSTNIEVNICGRPEAIQKGEGNFALQVSTEVIPYYEQSYNISYPLSKCDHFALPDFAIGGMENWGLITYRETALLYNNVTGNLADKRRVGEVVSHELAHQWFGDIVTPQWWNDL
;
A
#
# COMPACT_ATOMS: atom_id res chain seq x y z
N MET A 1 -25.62 25.63 24.93
CA MET A 1 -24.24 25.10 24.88
C MET A 1 -23.43 26.09 24.09
N GLY A 2 -22.39 26.69 24.66
CA GLY A 2 -21.44 27.50 23.90
C GLY A 2 -20.42 26.58 23.23
N SER A 3 -20.05 26.86 21.99
CA SER A 3 -18.95 26.19 21.29
C SER A 3 -17.87 27.23 20.98
N GLU A 4 -16.63 26.95 21.36
CA GLU A 4 -15.48 27.79 21.08
C GLU A 4 -14.46 26.98 20.25
N ILE A 5 -13.97 27.55 19.15
CA ILE A 5 -12.91 26.94 18.34
C ILE A 5 -11.58 27.48 18.85
N VAL A 6 -10.70 26.59 19.31
CA VAL A 6 -9.35 26.93 19.78
C VAL A 6 -8.33 26.25 18.88
N TRP A 7 -7.40 27.03 18.34
CA TRP A 7 -6.27 26.52 17.55
C TRP A 7 -5.07 26.24 18.44
N LEU A 8 -4.53 25.04 18.36
CA LEU A 8 -3.32 24.61 19.09
C LEU A 8 -2.10 24.71 18.17
N ASN A 9 -1.33 25.80 18.27
CA ASN A 9 -0.12 26.03 17.45
C ASN A 9 1.19 25.57 18.12
N ASP A 10 1.09 25.03 19.34
CA ASP A 10 2.22 24.56 20.15
C ASP A 10 1.81 23.23 20.84
N THR A 11 2.78 22.57 21.47
CA THR A 11 2.63 21.30 22.20
C THR A 11 1.66 21.36 23.38
N SER A 12 1.34 22.56 23.89
CA SER A 12 0.33 22.77 24.92
C SER A 12 -0.32 24.15 24.83
N ALA A 13 -1.57 24.26 25.28
CA ALA A 13 -2.26 25.53 25.48
C ALA A 13 -3.16 25.47 26.72
N THR A 14 -3.43 26.61 27.34
CA THR A 14 -4.38 26.74 28.45
C THR A 14 -5.58 27.55 27.98
N VAL A 15 -6.78 26.99 28.12
CA VAL A 15 -8.05 27.64 27.79
C VAL A 15 -8.85 27.84 29.06
N VAL A 16 -9.33 29.06 29.30
CA VAL A 16 -10.15 29.39 30.48
C VAL A 16 -11.62 29.36 30.07
N ILE A 17 -12.36 28.39 30.58
CA ILE A 17 -13.78 28.21 30.29
C ILE A 17 -14.57 28.49 31.57
N ALA A 18 -15.67 29.26 31.47
CA ALA A 18 -16.55 29.53 32.59
C ALA A 18 -17.45 28.31 32.87
N THR A 19 -17.00 27.41 33.74
CA THR A 19 -17.72 26.19 34.17
C THR A 19 -17.72 26.04 35.68
N SER A 20 -18.67 25.27 36.22
CA SER A 20 -18.65 24.79 37.61
C SER A 20 -17.98 23.41 37.70
N ASP A 21 -17.58 22.99 38.91
CA ASP A 21 -16.97 21.67 39.16
C ASP A 21 -17.91 20.48 38.85
N SER A 22 -19.20 20.75 38.68
CA SER A 22 -20.22 19.76 38.29
C SER A 22 -20.49 19.69 36.79
N ASP A 23 -19.94 20.62 36.00
CA ASP A 23 -20.13 20.64 34.55
C ASP A 23 -19.10 19.73 33.87
N TRP A 24 -19.57 18.94 32.90
CA TRP A 24 -18.69 18.19 32.00
C TRP A 24 -18.27 19.05 30.82
N ILE A 25 -17.06 18.79 30.31
CA ILE A 25 -16.49 19.45 29.13
C ILE A 25 -16.21 18.39 28.07
N LEU A 26 -16.60 18.67 26.83
CA LEU A 26 -16.26 17.86 25.66
C LEU A 26 -15.34 18.65 24.74
N THR A 27 -14.30 17.97 24.24
CA THR A 27 -13.50 18.48 23.13
C THR A 27 -13.78 17.66 21.88
N ASN A 28 -13.49 18.25 20.72
CA ASN A 28 -13.85 17.68 19.41
C ASN A 28 -15.34 17.27 19.26
N PRO A 29 -16.32 18.10 19.70
CA PRO A 29 -17.73 17.75 19.53
C PRO A 29 -18.06 17.62 18.03
N GLY A 30 -18.74 16.53 17.66
CA GLY A 30 -19.04 16.22 16.27
C GLY A 30 -17.88 15.60 15.47
N TYR A 31 -16.72 15.35 16.12
CA TYR A 31 -15.57 14.66 15.53
C TYR A 31 -15.02 15.34 14.27
N LEU A 32 -14.95 16.67 14.31
CA LEU A 32 -14.52 17.53 13.19
C LEU A 32 -13.00 17.55 13.01
N GLY A 33 -12.24 17.31 14.09
CA GLY A 33 -10.78 17.24 14.07
C GLY A 33 -10.26 15.82 14.00
N ILE A 34 -9.16 15.62 13.27
CA ILE A 34 -8.48 14.32 13.12
C ILE A 34 -7.55 14.11 14.33
N TYR A 35 -8.13 13.95 15.52
CA TYR A 35 -7.42 13.65 16.75
C TYR A 35 -8.34 12.98 17.79
N ARG A 36 -7.72 12.22 18.69
CA ARG A 36 -8.40 11.57 19.83
C ARG A 36 -8.34 12.45 21.06
N THR A 37 -9.35 12.36 21.91
CA THR A 37 -9.40 13.10 23.19
C THR A 37 -9.22 12.18 24.38
N LYS A 38 -8.28 12.54 25.27
CA LYS A 38 -8.18 11.98 26.62
C LYS A 38 -8.63 13.02 27.66
N TYR A 39 -9.58 12.64 28.50
CA TYR A 39 -10.04 13.45 29.63
C TYR A 39 -9.36 13.05 30.94
N ASP A 40 -9.28 13.98 31.89
CA ASP A 40 -8.89 13.65 33.26
C ASP A 40 -9.98 12.82 33.97
N PRO A 41 -9.64 12.12 35.07
CA PRO A 41 -10.56 11.22 35.75
C PRO A 41 -11.83 11.89 36.32
N GLN A 42 -11.80 13.18 36.65
CA GLN A 42 -12.98 13.87 37.17
C GLN A 42 -13.96 14.16 36.03
N ASN A 43 -13.49 14.81 34.96
CA ASN A 43 -14.33 15.13 33.81
C ASN A 43 -14.89 13.86 33.15
N PHE A 44 -14.08 12.80 33.05
CA PHE A 44 -14.54 11.51 32.52
C PHE A 44 -15.71 10.92 33.33
N ARG A 45 -15.68 11.00 34.68
CA ARG A 45 -16.81 10.55 35.52
C ARG A 45 -18.07 11.38 35.30
N LEU A 46 -17.92 12.70 35.11
CA LEU A 46 -19.07 13.57 34.82
C LEU A 46 -19.69 13.23 33.46
N ILE A 47 -18.87 12.95 32.45
CA ILE A 47 -19.34 12.47 31.13
C ILE A 47 -20.08 11.14 31.26
N VAL A 48 -19.51 10.16 31.97
CA VAL A 48 -20.16 8.85 32.19
C VAL A 48 -21.50 9.02 32.92
N ALA A 49 -21.54 9.83 33.98
CA ALA A 49 -22.78 10.10 34.71
C ALA A 49 -23.86 10.78 33.83
N GLN A 50 -23.44 11.69 32.94
CA GLN A 50 -24.35 12.30 31.97
C GLN A 50 -24.90 11.26 30.98
N LEU A 51 -24.05 10.37 30.46
CA LEU A 51 -24.47 9.30 29.54
C LEU A 51 -25.48 8.35 30.20
N GLU A 52 -25.27 7.99 31.46
CA GLU A 52 -26.20 7.14 32.22
C GLU A 52 -27.52 7.83 32.57
N THR A 53 -27.49 9.15 32.81
CA THR A 53 -28.69 9.92 33.20
C THR A 53 -29.53 10.31 31.97
N ASP A 54 -28.89 10.90 30.97
CA ASP A 54 -29.50 11.31 29.70
C ASP A 54 -28.40 11.44 28.62
N HIS A 55 -28.16 10.36 27.90
CA HIS A 55 -27.16 10.33 26.83
C HIS A 55 -27.49 11.29 25.68
N THR A 56 -28.76 11.67 25.47
CA THR A 56 -29.17 12.52 24.33
C THR A 56 -28.66 13.96 24.44
N ARG A 57 -28.19 14.36 25.63
CA ARG A 57 -27.49 15.64 25.85
C ARG A 57 -26.13 15.71 25.16
N ILE A 58 -25.52 14.57 24.85
CA ILE A 58 -24.27 14.49 24.09
C ILE A 58 -24.62 14.09 22.64
N PRO A 59 -24.17 14.82 21.62
CA PRO A 59 -24.49 14.51 20.23
C PRO A 59 -24.09 13.09 19.80
N THR A 60 -24.89 12.48 18.94
CA THR A 60 -24.76 11.07 18.51
C THR A 60 -23.36 10.70 18.00
N ILE A 61 -22.77 11.54 17.14
CA ILE A 61 -21.42 11.33 16.61
C ILE A 61 -20.38 11.38 17.73
N THR A 62 -20.51 12.35 18.65
CA THR A 62 -19.60 12.52 19.79
C THR A 62 -19.67 11.32 20.73
N ARG A 63 -20.84 10.71 20.94
CA ARG A 63 -20.94 9.47 21.75
C ARG A 63 -20.21 8.30 21.09
N GLY A 64 -20.31 8.16 19.77
CA GLY A 64 -19.51 7.18 19.03
C GLY A 64 -18.01 7.42 19.16
N ALA A 65 -17.57 8.67 19.01
CA ALA A 65 -16.17 9.06 19.17
C ALA A 65 -15.66 8.80 20.59
N LEU A 66 -16.44 9.11 21.63
CA LEU A 66 -16.08 8.84 23.03
C LEU A 66 -15.82 7.35 23.26
N ILE A 67 -16.66 6.48 22.70
CA ILE A 67 -16.45 5.02 22.79
C ILE A 67 -15.16 4.63 22.08
N ASP A 68 -14.97 5.06 20.83
CA ASP A 68 -13.78 4.71 20.04
C ASP A 68 -12.47 5.20 20.70
N ASP A 69 -12.43 6.46 21.13
CA ASP A 69 -11.29 7.07 21.83
C ASP A 69 -10.97 6.32 23.12
N THR A 70 -11.98 6.04 23.94
CA THR A 70 -11.76 5.40 25.24
C THR A 70 -11.20 3.98 25.09
N PHE A 71 -11.70 3.19 24.13
CA PHE A 71 -11.14 1.87 23.86
C PHE A 71 -9.75 1.93 23.19
N ALA A 72 -9.49 2.92 22.34
CA ALA A 72 -8.16 3.12 21.78
C ALA A 72 -7.12 3.49 22.86
N LEU A 73 -7.49 4.40 23.76
CA LEU A 73 -6.64 4.86 24.87
C LEU A 73 -6.42 3.74 25.91
N SER A 74 -7.39 2.87 26.15
CA SER A 74 -7.23 1.76 27.09
C SER A 74 -6.25 0.71 26.58
N ARG A 75 -6.29 0.39 25.28
CA ARG A 75 -5.34 -0.55 24.64
C ARG A 75 -3.89 -0.10 24.74
N THR A 76 -3.64 1.22 24.72
CA THR A 76 -2.29 1.79 24.84
C THR A 76 -1.84 1.97 26.30
N GLY A 77 -2.71 1.64 27.27
CA GLY A 77 -2.43 1.84 28.70
C GLY A 77 -2.50 3.30 29.16
N LEU A 78 -2.97 4.21 28.30
CA LEU A 78 -3.10 5.64 28.64
C LEU A 78 -4.25 5.93 29.59
N ILE A 79 -5.24 5.04 29.67
CA ILE A 79 -6.32 5.03 30.66
C ILE A 79 -6.52 3.61 31.21
N ASN A 80 -7.23 3.47 32.33
CA ASN A 80 -7.57 2.17 32.89
C ASN A 80 -8.60 1.45 32.00
N ALA A 81 -8.36 0.19 31.65
CA ALA A 81 -9.27 -0.61 30.83
C ALA A 81 -10.69 -0.70 31.43
N ILE A 82 -10.82 -0.76 32.75
CA ILE A 82 -12.12 -0.80 33.44
C ILE A 82 -12.95 0.46 33.15
N ASP A 83 -12.32 1.60 32.93
CA ASP A 83 -13.04 2.84 32.63
C ASP A 83 -13.70 2.78 31.23
N ALA A 84 -13.13 2.03 30.29
CA ALA A 84 -13.77 1.75 28.99
C ALA A 84 -15.03 0.87 29.15
N TYR A 85 -14.98 -0.15 30.01
CA TYR A 85 -16.16 -0.98 30.31
C TYR A 85 -17.25 -0.20 31.05
N LYS A 86 -16.87 0.68 31.99
CA LYS A 86 -17.83 1.57 32.66
C LYS A 86 -18.50 2.52 31.68
N LEU A 87 -17.74 3.08 30.72
CA LEU A 87 -18.29 3.98 29.72
C LEU A 87 -19.44 3.30 28.96
N ILE A 88 -19.24 2.09 28.42
CA ILE A 88 -20.28 1.43 27.60
C ILE A 88 -21.48 0.90 28.40
N GLN A 89 -21.50 1.03 29.73
CA GLN A 89 -22.63 0.61 30.55
C GLN A 89 -23.92 1.36 30.19
N TYR A 90 -23.83 2.62 29.75
CA TYR A 90 -24.99 3.42 29.34
C TYR A 90 -25.70 2.85 28.09
N LEU A 91 -25.04 1.96 27.32
CA LEU A 91 -25.62 1.38 26.09
C LEU A 91 -26.95 0.66 26.33
N LYS A 92 -27.25 0.27 27.58
CA LYS A 92 -28.58 -0.25 27.97
C LYS A 92 -29.74 0.68 27.59
N SER A 93 -29.48 1.98 27.44
CA SER A 93 -30.46 3.01 27.06
C SER A 93 -30.25 3.56 25.64
N GLU A 94 -29.13 3.23 24.97
CA GLU A 94 -28.78 3.76 23.66
C GLU A 94 -29.57 3.10 22.53
N THR A 95 -29.98 3.87 21.52
CA THR A 95 -30.78 3.36 20.39
C THR A 95 -30.25 3.81 19.02
N GLU A 96 -29.24 4.67 18.97
CA GLU A 96 -28.76 5.25 17.72
C GLU A 96 -27.62 4.43 17.07
N LEU A 97 -27.56 4.46 15.74
CA LEU A 97 -26.68 3.61 14.93
C LEU A 97 -25.18 3.85 15.20
N VAL A 98 -24.75 5.11 15.32
CA VAL A 98 -23.33 5.47 15.36
C VAL A 98 -22.66 4.99 16.66
N PRO A 99 -23.21 5.26 17.88
CA PRO A 99 -22.61 4.77 19.11
C PRO A 99 -22.61 3.24 19.19
N TRP A 100 -23.68 2.58 18.75
CA TRP A 100 -23.73 1.13 18.68
C TRP A 100 -22.69 0.54 17.71
N THR A 101 -22.44 1.20 16.59
CA THR A 101 -21.40 0.75 15.64
C THR A 101 -20.01 0.84 16.26
N ALA A 102 -19.69 1.95 16.94
CA ALA A 102 -18.43 2.10 17.68
C ALA A 102 -18.31 1.06 18.80
N ALA A 103 -19.38 0.86 19.58
CA ALA A 103 -19.43 -0.12 20.65
C ALA A 103 -19.21 -1.55 20.17
N LEU A 104 -19.92 -2.00 19.12
CA LEU A 104 -19.78 -3.36 18.61
C LEU A 104 -18.39 -3.62 18.02
N SER A 105 -17.76 -2.61 17.41
CA SER A 105 -16.36 -2.70 16.96
C SER A 105 -15.42 -2.89 18.14
N ALA A 106 -15.56 -2.04 19.18
CA ALA A 106 -14.77 -2.15 20.41
C ALA A 106 -14.97 -3.50 21.11
N MET A 107 -16.22 -3.97 21.23
CA MET A 107 -16.56 -5.27 21.82
C MET A 107 -15.91 -6.43 21.06
N SER A 108 -15.96 -6.41 19.72
CA SER A 108 -15.32 -7.43 18.87
C SER A 108 -13.81 -7.47 19.09
N GLN A 109 -13.16 -6.30 19.12
CA GLN A 109 -11.72 -6.21 19.38
C GLN A 109 -11.37 -6.75 20.78
N GLN A 110 -12.18 -6.47 21.81
CA GLN A 110 -11.95 -7.03 23.15
C GLN A 110 -12.10 -8.55 23.16
N THR A 111 -13.10 -9.11 22.47
CA THR A 111 -13.22 -10.58 22.37
C THR A 111 -12.02 -11.19 21.65
N ASP A 112 -11.42 -10.47 20.70
CA ASP A 112 -10.26 -10.94 19.97
C ASP A 112 -9.01 -10.98 20.85
N LEU A 113 -8.78 -9.92 21.62
CA LEU A 113 -7.68 -9.84 22.58
C LEU A 113 -7.80 -10.88 23.70
N LEU A 114 -9.02 -11.22 24.09
CA LEU A 114 -9.32 -12.14 25.19
C LEU A 114 -9.54 -13.60 24.73
N ALA A 115 -9.38 -13.91 23.44
CA ALA A 115 -9.71 -15.20 22.83
C ALA A 115 -9.13 -16.42 23.58
N ASN A 116 -7.95 -16.27 24.20
CA ASN A 116 -7.24 -17.34 24.92
C ASN A 116 -7.27 -17.16 26.45
N HIS A 117 -8.19 -16.35 26.99
CA HIS A 117 -8.24 -16.05 28.42
C HIS A 117 -9.58 -16.47 29.03
N ASP A 118 -9.53 -17.10 30.21
CA ASP A 118 -10.72 -17.62 30.92
C ASP A 118 -11.79 -16.55 31.23
N ILE A 119 -11.43 -15.26 31.23
CA ILE A 119 -12.34 -14.16 31.53
C ILE A 119 -13.28 -13.84 30.35
N LEU A 120 -12.99 -14.34 29.14
CA LEU A 120 -13.75 -14.05 27.93
C LEU A 120 -15.24 -14.35 28.11
N LEU A 121 -15.58 -15.50 28.70
CA LEU A 121 -16.98 -15.90 28.92
C LEU A 121 -17.74 -14.90 29.82
N ASN A 122 -17.07 -14.30 30.81
CA ASN A 122 -17.66 -13.25 31.65
C ASN A 122 -17.85 -11.96 30.87
N VAL A 123 -16.89 -11.60 30.00
CA VAL A 123 -16.96 -10.41 29.15
C VAL A 123 -18.06 -10.54 28.10
N GLU A 124 -18.19 -11.69 27.44
CA GLU A 124 -19.26 -11.97 26.48
C GLU A 124 -20.65 -11.91 27.13
N ARG A 125 -20.78 -12.43 28.36
CA ARG A 125 -22.03 -12.31 29.13
C ARG A 125 -22.37 -10.86 29.43
N TYR A 126 -21.38 -10.05 29.82
CA TYR A 126 -21.57 -8.62 30.03
C TYR A 126 -22.00 -7.89 28.74
N PHE A 127 -21.36 -8.19 27.61
CA PHE A 127 -21.75 -7.62 26.32
C PHE A 127 -23.16 -8.06 25.91
N LEU A 128 -23.54 -9.31 26.16
CA LEU A 128 -24.91 -9.76 25.94
C LEU A 128 -25.90 -8.95 26.80
N GLU A 129 -25.62 -8.72 28.09
CA GLU A 129 -26.47 -7.89 28.96
C GLU A 129 -26.67 -6.46 28.43
N LEU A 130 -25.66 -5.87 27.79
CA LEU A 130 -25.78 -4.56 27.15
C LEU A 130 -26.62 -4.60 25.87
N VAL A 131 -26.49 -5.65 25.07
CA VAL A 131 -27.17 -5.81 23.77
C VAL A 131 -28.66 -6.18 23.94
N LEU A 132 -29.02 -6.89 25.01
CA LEU A 132 -30.38 -7.42 25.21
C LEU A 132 -31.50 -6.37 25.16
N PRO A 133 -31.40 -5.19 25.82
CA PRO A 133 -32.45 -4.16 25.76
C PRO A 133 -32.77 -3.73 24.32
N ILE A 134 -31.76 -3.39 23.53
CA ILE A 134 -31.96 -2.98 22.13
C ILE A 134 -32.42 -4.16 21.28
N TYR A 135 -31.88 -5.37 21.48
CA TYR A 135 -32.32 -6.58 20.78
C TYR A 135 -33.81 -6.87 20.98
N ASN A 136 -34.34 -6.70 22.20
CA ASN A 136 -35.76 -6.90 22.48
C ASN A 136 -36.67 -5.89 21.76
N THR A 137 -36.14 -4.72 21.37
CA THR A 137 -36.90 -3.71 20.64
C THR A 137 -36.84 -3.88 19.12
N ILE A 138 -35.67 -4.24 18.56
CA ILE A 138 -35.47 -4.27 17.10
C ILE A 138 -35.11 -5.64 16.52
N GLY A 139 -34.84 -6.67 17.33
CA GLY A 139 -34.19 -7.92 16.90
C GLY A 139 -34.84 -8.60 15.68
N TRP A 140 -35.99 -9.25 15.87
CA TRP A 140 -36.73 -9.94 14.79
C TRP A 140 -38.02 -9.22 14.38
N VAL A 141 -38.12 -7.93 14.71
CA VAL A 141 -39.29 -7.10 14.41
C VAL A 141 -39.17 -6.56 12.98
N HIS A 142 -40.29 -6.48 12.26
CA HIS A 142 -40.33 -5.82 10.96
C HIS A 142 -40.23 -4.30 11.16
N ILE A 143 -39.21 -3.67 10.57
CA ILE A 143 -38.98 -2.22 10.63
C ILE A 143 -39.30 -1.63 9.26
N ASP A 144 -40.12 -0.58 9.23
CA ASP A 144 -40.41 0.15 8.00
C ASP A 144 -39.18 0.99 7.59
N GLN A 145 -38.53 0.55 6.52
CA GLN A 145 -37.29 1.15 6.04
C GLN A 145 -37.51 2.57 5.48
N SER A 146 -38.73 2.92 5.08
CA SER A 146 -39.04 4.24 4.51
C SER A 146 -39.03 5.35 5.58
N THR A 147 -39.30 5.00 6.83
CA THR A 147 -39.42 5.92 7.96
C THR A 147 -38.28 5.76 8.97
N GLU A 148 -37.72 4.55 9.12
CA GLU A 148 -36.74 4.22 10.16
C GLU A 148 -35.45 3.57 9.60
N TRP A 149 -34.94 4.08 8.48
CA TRP A 149 -33.79 3.51 7.77
C TRP A 149 -32.52 3.29 8.63
N LEU A 150 -32.22 4.20 9.58
CA LEU A 150 -31.10 4.03 10.52
C LEU A 150 -31.26 2.81 11.44
N ARG A 151 -32.50 2.52 11.88
CA ARG A 151 -32.80 1.33 12.69
C ARG A 151 -32.73 0.05 11.86
N THR A 152 -33.13 0.11 10.59
CA THR A 152 -32.95 -1.01 9.65
C THR A 152 -31.47 -1.37 9.47
N LEU A 153 -30.55 -0.39 9.46
CA LEU A 153 -29.10 -0.62 9.41
C LEU A 153 -28.53 -1.16 10.73
N LEU A 154 -29.09 -0.73 11.86
CA LEU A 154 -28.66 -1.17 13.19
C LEU A 154 -29.10 -2.60 13.50
N GLN A 155 -30.32 -2.98 13.10
CA GLN A 155 -30.93 -4.29 13.36
C GLN A 155 -29.99 -5.48 13.10
N PRO A 156 -29.41 -5.69 11.90
CA PRO A 156 -28.58 -6.86 11.64
C PRO A 156 -27.32 -6.91 12.50
N LYS A 157 -26.77 -5.75 12.89
CA LYS A 157 -25.61 -5.65 13.79
C LYS A 157 -25.98 -6.13 15.20
N ILE A 158 -27.13 -5.68 15.72
CA ILE A 158 -27.64 -6.07 17.03
C ILE A 158 -28.03 -7.56 17.07
N VAL A 159 -28.72 -8.06 16.03
CA VAL A 159 -29.06 -9.49 15.93
C VAL A 159 -27.79 -10.33 15.87
N SER A 160 -26.80 -9.92 15.06
CA SER A 160 -25.52 -10.63 14.96
C SER A 160 -24.78 -10.67 16.31
N ALA A 161 -24.73 -9.55 17.03
CA ALA A 161 -24.12 -9.47 18.35
C ALA A 161 -24.84 -10.36 19.37
N ALA A 162 -26.18 -10.33 19.42
CA ALA A 162 -26.95 -11.16 20.34
C ALA A 162 -26.73 -12.66 20.09
N CYS A 163 -26.80 -13.09 18.82
CA CYS A 163 -26.52 -14.47 18.43
C CYS A 163 -25.07 -14.87 18.77
N ARG A 164 -24.09 -14.02 18.45
CA ARG A 164 -22.66 -14.25 18.72
C ARG A 164 -22.36 -14.44 20.21
N TYR A 165 -22.97 -13.62 21.08
CA TYR A 165 -22.78 -13.70 22.53
C TYR A 165 -23.70 -14.74 23.21
N GLY A 166 -24.28 -15.67 22.46
CA GLY A 166 -24.94 -16.86 22.99
C GLY A 166 -26.42 -16.69 23.35
N HIS A 167 -27.11 -15.66 22.86
CA HIS A 167 -28.54 -15.49 23.10
C HIS A 167 -29.36 -16.61 22.45
N GLN A 168 -29.89 -17.52 23.26
CA GLN A 168 -30.64 -18.70 22.78
C GLN A 168 -31.84 -18.30 21.90
N GLY A 169 -32.62 -17.29 22.31
CA GLY A 169 -33.75 -16.83 21.49
C GLY A 169 -33.35 -16.31 20.09
N CYS A 170 -32.13 -15.80 19.93
CA CYS A 170 -31.60 -15.37 18.63
C CYS A 170 -31.22 -16.57 17.78
N ILE A 171 -30.51 -17.53 18.38
CA ILE A 171 -30.05 -18.77 17.74
C ILE A 171 -31.25 -19.61 17.25
N GLU A 172 -32.26 -19.82 18.10
CA GLU A 172 -33.46 -20.56 17.72
C GLU A 172 -34.27 -19.86 16.61
N ALA A 173 -34.31 -18.53 16.60
CA ALA A 173 -34.97 -17.77 15.54
C ALA A 173 -34.23 -17.90 14.20
N ALA A 174 -32.89 -17.81 14.20
CA ALA A 174 -32.07 -18.05 13.02
C ALA A 174 -32.23 -19.47 12.48
N ARG A 175 -32.18 -20.49 13.36
CA ARG A 175 -32.44 -21.89 13.00
C ARG A 175 -33.83 -22.10 12.40
N SER A 176 -34.85 -21.44 12.96
CA SER A 176 -36.22 -21.53 12.46
C SER A 176 -36.39 -20.86 11.09
N ALA A 177 -35.70 -19.73 10.85
CA ALA A 177 -35.67 -19.08 9.54
C ALA A 177 -34.98 -19.96 8.49
N TYR A 178 -33.84 -20.57 8.84
CA TYR A 178 -33.16 -21.55 7.99
C TYR A 178 -34.02 -22.77 7.68
N ARG A 179 -34.69 -23.38 8.68
CA ARG A 179 -35.57 -24.55 8.44
C ARG A 179 -36.66 -24.25 7.42
N ARG A 180 -37.28 -23.07 7.47
CA ARG A 180 -38.27 -22.64 6.48
C ARG A 180 -37.68 -22.52 5.08
N TRP A 181 -36.48 -21.96 4.96
CA TRP A 181 -35.77 -21.86 3.69
C TRP A 181 -35.35 -23.24 3.16
N ASN A 182 -34.85 -24.12 4.01
CA ASN A 182 -34.44 -25.48 3.64
C ASN A 182 -35.62 -26.32 3.11
N LEU A 183 -36.84 -26.09 3.59
CA LEU A 183 -38.06 -26.74 3.07
C LEU A 183 -38.41 -26.30 1.63
N ASN A 184 -38.02 -25.09 1.23
CA ASN A 184 -38.24 -24.58 -0.12
C ASN A 184 -37.01 -23.79 -0.61
N PRO A 185 -35.94 -24.47 -1.05
CA PRO A 185 -34.65 -23.82 -1.32
C PRO A 185 -34.68 -22.76 -2.43
N THR A 186 -35.68 -22.78 -3.31
CA THR A 186 -35.85 -21.80 -4.39
C THR A 186 -36.45 -20.48 -3.92
N LEU A 187 -37.08 -20.44 -2.74
CA LEU A 187 -37.65 -19.23 -2.15
C LEU A 187 -37.03 -18.94 -0.79
N ASN A 188 -36.03 -18.05 -0.80
CA ASN A 188 -35.39 -17.60 0.43
C ASN A 188 -36.22 -16.53 1.14
N GLN A 189 -36.97 -16.96 2.16
CA GLN A 189 -37.84 -16.10 2.96
C GLN A 189 -37.10 -15.32 4.07
N ILE A 190 -35.78 -15.49 4.21
CA ILE A 190 -35.00 -14.74 5.19
C ILE A 190 -34.89 -13.29 4.70
N PRO A 191 -35.23 -12.29 5.54
CA PRO A 191 -35.07 -10.88 5.19
C PRO A 191 -33.64 -10.60 4.75
N ALA A 192 -33.46 -9.90 3.62
CA ALA A 192 -32.17 -9.66 2.99
C ALA A 192 -31.11 -9.14 3.98
N ASN A 193 -31.48 -8.19 4.84
CA ASN A 193 -30.59 -7.60 5.85
C ASN A 193 -30.12 -8.60 6.92
N LEU A 194 -30.88 -9.68 7.16
CA LEU A 194 -30.57 -10.69 8.18
C LEU A 194 -29.89 -11.94 7.61
N ARG A 195 -29.79 -12.10 6.29
CA ARG A 195 -29.24 -13.32 5.64
C ARG A 195 -27.84 -13.67 6.12
N SER A 196 -26.90 -12.72 6.05
CA SER A 196 -25.52 -12.93 6.52
C SER A 196 -25.47 -13.41 7.97
N THR A 197 -26.28 -12.80 8.85
CA THR A 197 -26.37 -13.19 10.27
C THR A 197 -26.96 -14.58 10.44
N VAL A 198 -28.04 -14.91 9.74
CA VAL A 198 -28.67 -16.23 9.80
C VAL A 198 -27.72 -17.31 9.29
N TYR A 199 -27.08 -17.10 8.14
CA TYR A 199 -26.16 -18.06 7.53
C TYR A 199 -24.99 -18.36 8.45
N CYS A 200 -24.34 -17.30 8.94
CA CYS A 200 -23.22 -17.43 9.86
C CYS A 200 -23.64 -18.15 11.16
N THR A 201 -24.78 -17.76 11.76
CA THR A 201 -25.26 -18.37 13.00
C THR A 201 -25.59 -19.86 12.82
N VAL A 202 -26.25 -20.22 11.72
CA VAL A 202 -26.69 -21.59 11.47
C VAL A 202 -25.52 -22.50 11.14
N VAL A 203 -24.50 -22.02 10.42
CA VAL A 203 -23.27 -22.80 10.18
C VAL A 203 -22.42 -22.90 11.44
N HIS A 204 -22.30 -21.82 12.22
CA HIS A 204 -21.56 -21.79 13.48
C HIS A 204 -22.12 -22.78 14.52
N GLU A 205 -23.46 -22.81 14.65
CA GLU A 205 -24.21 -23.66 15.59
C GLU A 205 -24.62 -25.01 14.99
N GLY A 206 -24.24 -25.27 13.74
CA GLY A 206 -24.70 -26.39 12.93
C GLY A 206 -23.63 -27.45 12.69
N SER A 207 -23.96 -28.37 11.81
CA SER A 207 -23.10 -29.49 11.41
C SER A 207 -22.70 -29.37 9.94
N GLN A 208 -22.04 -30.40 9.41
CA GLN A 208 -21.81 -30.55 7.98
C GLN A 208 -23.09 -30.46 7.12
N THR A 209 -24.27 -30.76 7.68
CA THR A 209 -25.55 -30.68 6.96
C THR A 209 -25.87 -29.25 6.53
N GLU A 210 -25.85 -28.32 7.48
CA GLU A 210 -26.10 -26.89 7.25
C GLU A 210 -25.06 -26.28 6.32
N PHE A 211 -23.79 -26.65 6.52
CA PHE A 211 -22.68 -26.22 5.66
C PHE A 211 -22.88 -26.66 4.21
N ASN A 212 -23.18 -27.95 3.99
CA ASN A 212 -23.41 -28.51 2.65
C ASN A 212 -24.60 -27.86 1.95
N PHE A 213 -25.64 -27.50 2.69
CA PHE A 213 -26.79 -26.80 2.14
C PHE A 213 -26.39 -25.41 1.60
N LEU A 214 -25.68 -24.59 2.39
CA LEU A 214 -25.19 -23.29 1.93
C LEU A 214 -24.20 -23.44 0.75
N TRP A 215 -23.34 -24.46 0.78
CA TRP A 215 -22.43 -24.74 -0.34
C TRP A 215 -23.18 -25.07 -1.63
N ALA A 216 -24.22 -25.89 -1.57
CA ALA A 216 -25.07 -26.19 -2.73
C ALA A 216 -25.81 -24.95 -3.26
N ARG A 217 -26.18 -24.01 -2.36
CA ARG A 217 -26.78 -22.73 -2.77
C ARG A 217 -25.77 -21.82 -3.47
N LEU A 218 -24.54 -21.75 -2.97
CA LEU A 218 -23.45 -20.98 -3.57
C LEU A 218 -23.18 -21.41 -5.01
N GLN A 219 -23.27 -22.72 -5.30
CA GLN A 219 -23.01 -23.28 -6.63
C GLN A 219 -23.98 -22.84 -7.73
N VAL A 220 -25.17 -22.37 -7.37
CA VAL A 220 -26.24 -22.02 -8.33
C VAL A 220 -26.66 -20.56 -8.23
N GLU A 221 -25.98 -19.78 -7.40
CA GLU A 221 -26.30 -18.37 -7.18
C GLU A 221 -25.60 -17.49 -8.22
N SER A 222 -26.34 -16.52 -8.78
CA SER A 222 -25.81 -15.56 -9.78
C SER A 222 -25.75 -14.13 -9.27
N VAL A 223 -26.36 -13.85 -8.11
CA VAL A 223 -26.37 -12.52 -7.50
C VAL A 223 -25.13 -12.32 -6.63
N ALA A 224 -24.30 -11.35 -6.99
CA ALA A 224 -23.02 -11.09 -6.32
C ALA A 224 -23.14 -10.80 -4.81
N SER A 225 -24.16 -10.04 -4.37
CA SER A 225 -24.38 -9.76 -2.94
C SER A 225 -24.79 -11.01 -2.14
N GLU A 226 -25.53 -11.93 -2.77
CA GLU A 226 -25.94 -13.18 -2.14
C GLU A 226 -24.77 -14.18 -2.08
N ILE A 227 -23.95 -14.26 -3.13
CA ILE A 227 -22.67 -15.01 -3.13
C ILE A 227 -21.81 -14.57 -1.95
N PHE A 228 -21.64 -13.26 -1.75
CA PHE A 228 -20.88 -12.73 -0.62
C PHE A 228 -21.47 -13.15 0.73
N ASN A 229 -22.80 -13.09 0.89
CA ASN A 229 -23.47 -13.53 2.12
C ASN A 229 -23.25 -15.02 2.39
N LEU A 230 -23.33 -15.86 1.36
CA LEU A 230 -23.12 -17.31 1.45
C LEU A 230 -21.67 -17.66 1.83
N LEU A 231 -20.68 -17.04 1.19
CA LEU A 231 -19.25 -17.21 1.52
C LEU A 231 -18.94 -16.80 2.96
N LYS A 232 -19.46 -15.65 3.39
CA LYS A 232 -19.34 -15.19 4.77
C LYS A 232 -20.03 -16.14 5.76
N GLY A 233 -21.18 -16.70 5.40
CA GLY A 233 -21.87 -17.71 6.20
C GLY A 233 -21.09 -19.00 6.37
N LEU A 234 -20.55 -19.54 5.27
CA LEU A 234 -19.70 -20.73 5.25
C LEU A 234 -18.44 -20.55 6.09
N SER A 235 -17.87 -19.33 6.10
CA SER A 235 -16.68 -18.98 6.88
C SER A 235 -16.88 -19.07 8.41
N CYS A 236 -18.13 -19.15 8.89
CA CYS A 236 -18.45 -19.23 10.31
C CYS A 236 -18.43 -20.65 10.91
N THR A 237 -18.08 -21.67 10.12
CA THR A 237 -17.99 -23.05 10.62
C THR A 237 -16.96 -23.19 11.74
N GLN A 238 -17.26 -24.03 12.72
CA GLN A 238 -16.36 -24.37 13.82
C GLN A 238 -15.62 -25.71 13.61
N ASP A 239 -15.99 -26.48 12.59
CA ASP A 239 -15.40 -27.79 12.31
C ASP A 239 -14.05 -27.63 11.59
N PRO A 240 -12.91 -28.02 12.21
CA PRO A 240 -11.58 -27.89 11.61
C PRO A 240 -11.44 -28.54 10.22
N SER A 241 -12.15 -29.66 9.99
CA SER A 241 -12.09 -30.39 8.72
C SER A 241 -12.80 -29.63 7.62
N LEU A 242 -13.95 -29.01 7.93
CA LEU A 242 -14.69 -28.18 6.98
C LEU A 242 -13.96 -26.86 6.71
N ILE A 243 -13.32 -26.26 7.72
CA ILE A 243 -12.48 -25.06 7.56
C ILE A 243 -11.37 -25.35 6.53
N LEU A 244 -10.59 -26.41 6.76
CA LEU A 244 -9.48 -26.77 5.86
C LEU A 244 -9.99 -27.12 4.46
N TRP A 245 -11.06 -27.93 4.37
CA TRP A 245 -11.67 -28.26 3.09
C TRP A 245 -12.14 -27.02 2.32
N PHE A 246 -12.72 -26.04 3.03
CA PHE A 246 -13.21 -24.80 2.43
C PHE A 246 -12.05 -23.92 1.96
N LEU A 247 -10.99 -23.78 2.77
CA LEU A 247 -9.74 -23.12 2.36
C LEU A 247 -9.17 -23.74 1.07
N ASP A 248 -9.10 -25.07 0.99
CA ASP A 248 -8.62 -25.77 -0.22
C ASP A 248 -9.47 -25.50 -1.47
N GLN A 249 -10.76 -25.18 -1.34
CA GLN A 249 -11.58 -24.84 -2.52
C GLN A 249 -11.13 -23.55 -3.20
N HIS A 250 -10.43 -22.67 -2.48
CA HIS A 250 -9.92 -21.41 -3.03
C HIS A 250 -8.74 -21.62 -3.98
N LEU A 251 -8.04 -22.76 -3.89
CA LEU A 251 -6.87 -23.09 -4.73
C LEU A 251 -7.19 -24.02 -5.91
N LYS A 252 -8.40 -24.57 -6.02
CA LYS A 252 -8.75 -25.53 -7.08
C LYS A 252 -9.14 -24.83 -8.39
N ASN A 253 -8.47 -25.16 -9.50
CA ASN A 253 -8.84 -24.67 -10.84
C ASN A 253 -10.21 -25.23 -11.28
N GLY A 254 -11.16 -24.35 -11.59
CA GLY A 254 -12.57 -24.67 -11.88
C GLY A 254 -13.54 -24.42 -10.71
N SER A 255 -13.17 -23.55 -9.75
CA SER A 255 -13.88 -23.35 -8.49
C SER A 255 -15.23 -22.62 -8.62
N VAL A 256 -16.12 -22.99 -7.70
CA VAL A 256 -17.39 -22.30 -7.38
C VAL A 256 -17.15 -20.89 -6.82
N ILE A 257 -15.96 -20.65 -6.26
CA ILE A 257 -15.54 -19.38 -5.66
C ILE A 257 -14.73 -18.61 -6.70
N ARG A 258 -15.15 -17.38 -7.01
CA ARG A 258 -14.45 -16.47 -7.92
C ARG A 258 -13.17 -15.93 -7.27
N ASP A 259 -12.14 -15.65 -8.05
CA ASP A 259 -10.84 -15.18 -7.56
C ASP A 259 -10.96 -13.88 -6.75
N GLN A 260 -11.81 -12.95 -7.18
CA GLN A 260 -12.08 -11.70 -6.47
C GLN A 260 -12.76 -11.89 -5.09
N ASP A 261 -13.55 -12.95 -4.93
CA ASP A 261 -14.28 -13.24 -3.69
C ASP A 261 -13.41 -14.09 -2.75
N SER A 262 -12.38 -14.72 -3.32
CA SER A 262 -11.48 -15.65 -2.66
C SER A 262 -10.72 -14.99 -1.51
N SER A 263 -10.12 -13.81 -1.75
CA SER A 263 -9.42 -13.04 -0.71
C SER A 263 -10.34 -12.73 0.47
N SER A 264 -11.50 -12.12 0.20
CA SER A 264 -12.47 -11.76 1.24
C SER A 264 -13.01 -12.97 2.03
N SER A 265 -13.13 -14.13 1.38
CA SER A 265 -13.56 -15.38 2.01
C SER A 265 -12.46 -15.94 2.92
N ILE A 266 -11.21 -16.01 2.43
CA ILE A 266 -10.04 -16.42 3.23
C ILE A 266 -9.85 -15.48 4.42
N GLU A 267 -10.01 -14.19 4.22
CA GLU A 267 -9.97 -13.16 5.26
C GLU A 267 -11.03 -13.38 6.34
N ASN A 268 -12.28 -13.71 5.97
CA ASN A 268 -13.33 -14.01 6.94
C ASN A 268 -12.98 -15.23 7.80
N ILE A 269 -12.36 -16.26 7.20
CA ILE A 269 -11.85 -17.45 7.91
C ILE A 269 -10.67 -17.07 8.81
N ALA A 270 -9.70 -16.30 8.29
CA ALA A 270 -8.52 -15.88 9.03
C ALA A 270 -8.88 -15.02 10.25
N ARG A 271 -9.93 -14.20 10.15
CA ARG A 271 -10.43 -13.38 11.27
C ARG A 271 -11.30 -14.15 12.27
N SER A 272 -11.58 -15.44 12.07
CA SER A 272 -12.33 -16.27 13.03
C SER A 272 -11.42 -16.77 14.16
N PRO A 273 -11.82 -16.65 15.45
CA PRO A 273 -10.98 -17.06 16.59
C PRO A 273 -10.51 -18.51 16.53
N ARG A 274 -11.39 -19.44 16.11
CA ARG A 274 -11.06 -20.88 16.03
C ARG A 274 -10.36 -21.27 14.73
N ALA A 275 -10.64 -20.55 13.64
CA ALA A 275 -10.08 -20.86 12.33
C ALA A 275 -8.74 -20.15 12.09
N ASN A 276 -8.41 -19.07 12.80
CA ASN A 276 -7.21 -18.25 12.59
C ASN A 276 -5.92 -19.07 12.51
N GLN A 277 -5.68 -19.98 13.47
CA GLN A 277 -4.47 -20.82 13.46
C GLN A 277 -4.48 -21.85 12.31
N ILE A 278 -5.64 -22.37 11.93
CA ILE A 278 -5.78 -23.31 10.80
C ILE A 278 -5.48 -22.58 9.49
N ALA A 279 -6.07 -21.39 9.31
CA ALA A 279 -5.83 -20.52 8.18
C ALA A 279 -4.34 -20.13 8.11
N TRP A 280 -3.71 -19.77 9.23
CA TRP A 280 -2.29 -19.46 9.28
C TRP A 280 -1.40 -20.62 8.82
N ASN A 281 -1.67 -21.83 9.31
CA ASN A 281 -0.92 -23.00 8.89
C ASN A 281 -1.12 -23.27 7.39
N TRP A 282 -2.36 -23.21 6.91
CA TRP A 282 -2.69 -23.39 5.50
C TRP A 282 -2.03 -22.36 4.59
N ILE A 283 -1.99 -21.08 5.00
CA ILE A 283 -1.30 -20.00 4.25
C ILE A 283 0.19 -20.32 4.11
N ARG A 284 0.84 -20.73 5.20
CA ARG A 284 2.27 -21.10 5.17
C ARG A 284 2.53 -22.31 4.27
N ASP A 285 1.69 -23.34 4.37
CA ASP A 285 1.84 -24.59 3.62
C ASP A 285 1.61 -24.40 2.12
N ASN A 286 0.81 -23.40 1.74
CA ASN A 286 0.44 -23.12 0.34
C ASN A 286 1.01 -21.80 -0.20
N TRP A 287 2.00 -21.21 0.49
CA TRP A 287 2.51 -19.87 0.18
C TRP A 287 2.91 -19.69 -1.29
N SER A 288 3.59 -20.66 -1.90
CA SER A 288 4.01 -20.54 -3.30
C SER A 288 2.82 -20.42 -4.26
N GLN A 289 1.76 -21.22 -4.06
CA GLN A 289 0.56 -21.16 -4.91
C GLN A 289 -0.21 -19.85 -4.70
N LEU A 290 -0.26 -19.36 -3.46
CA LEU A 290 -0.86 -18.07 -3.12
C LEU A 290 -0.09 -16.91 -3.75
N PHE A 291 1.24 -16.97 -3.70
CA PHE A 291 2.11 -15.96 -4.30
C PHE A 291 2.07 -15.99 -5.83
N ASP A 292 2.06 -17.17 -6.45
CA ASP A 292 1.95 -17.27 -7.92
C ASP A 292 0.62 -16.71 -8.44
N ARG A 293 -0.46 -16.86 -7.66
CA ARG A 293 -1.82 -16.42 -8.03
C ARG A 293 -2.09 -14.95 -7.70
N TRP A 294 -1.61 -14.46 -6.54
CA TRP A 294 -1.95 -13.12 -6.03
C TRP A 294 -0.75 -12.23 -5.72
N GLY A 295 0.48 -12.77 -5.69
CA GLY A 295 1.70 -12.04 -5.32
C GLY A 295 2.15 -10.95 -6.29
N LYS A 296 1.52 -10.85 -7.47
CA LYS A 296 1.73 -9.74 -8.43
C LYS A 296 0.80 -8.54 -8.20
N SER A 297 -0.20 -8.70 -7.33
CA SER A 297 -1.14 -7.65 -6.91
C SER A 297 -0.86 -7.36 -5.44
N ASP A 298 -0.33 -6.18 -5.15
CA ASP A 298 0.14 -5.81 -3.80
C ASP A 298 -0.98 -5.83 -2.73
N THR A 299 -2.25 -5.78 -3.13
CA THR A 299 -3.38 -5.62 -2.21
C THR A 299 -3.91 -6.95 -1.66
N ASN A 300 -4.22 -7.94 -2.51
CA ASN A 300 -4.95 -9.15 -2.08
C ASN A 300 -4.17 -10.04 -1.09
N LEU A 301 -2.88 -10.27 -1.33
CA LEU A 301 -2.06 -11.11 -0.44
C LEU A 301 -1.71 -10.37 0.86
N GLY A 302 -1.52 -9.04 0.77
CA GLY A 302 -1.33 -8.17 1.93
C GLY A 302 -2.53 -8.23 2.89
N ASP A 303 -3.75 -8.14 2.36
CA ASP A 303 -4.98 -8.20 3.15
C ASP A 303 -5.16 -9.56 3.86
N ILE A 304 -4.81 -10.67 3.20
CA ILE A 304 -4.84 -12.01 3.83
C ILE A 304 -3.83 -12.10 4.98
N ILE A 305 -2.62 -11.57 4.79
CA ILE A 305 -1.58 -11.56 5.82
C ILE A 305 -1.95 -10.63 6.99
N GLU A 306 -2.54 -9.47 6.72
CA GLU A 306 -3.11 -8.58 7.74
C GLU A 306 -4.22 -9.29 8.52
N ALA A 307 -5.15 -9.92 7.83
CA ALA A 307 -6.30 -10.58 8.43
C ALA A 307 -5.90 -11.70 9.39
N VAL A 308 -4.89 -12.50 9.04
CA VAL A 308 -4.40 -13.56 9.92
C VAL A 308 -3.56 -13.03 11.08
N SER A 309 -2.68 -12.05 10.82
CA SER A 309 -1.73 -11.53 11.82
C SER A 309 -2.38 -10.58 12.83
N SER A 310 -3.45 -9.88 12.46
CA SER A 310 -4.20 -8.96 13.33
C SER A 310 -4.75 -9.62 14.61
N ARG A 311 -4.89 -10.96 14.63
CA ARG A 311 -5.36 -11.74 15.79
C ARG A 311 -4.24 -12.35 16.63
N PHE A 312 -2.97 -12.10 16.30
CA PHE A 312 -1.86 -12.65 17.05
C PHE A 312 -1.67 -11.91 18.37
N VAL A 313 -1.84 -12.63 19.47
CA VAL A 313 -1.81 -12.08 20.84
C VAL A 313 -0.77 -12.77 21.73
N THR A 314 0.01 -13.71 21.18
CA THR A 314 1.01 -14.47 21.93
C THR A 314 2.42 -14.30 21.37
N ILE A 315 3.42 -14.43 22.24
CA ILE A 315 4.85 -14.42 21.87
C ILE A 315 5.13 -15.50 20.83
N ARG A 316 4.53 -16.69 20.99
CA ARG A 316 4.67 -17.79 20.04
C ARG A 316 4.20 -17.41 18.64
N GLN A 317 3.03 -16.81 18.50
CA GLN A 317 2.52 -16.38 17.19
C GLN A 317 3.39 -15.30 16.55
N ARG A 318 3.90 -14.34 17.35
CA ARG A 318 4.88 -13.35 16.90
C ARG A 318 6.14 -14.03 16.36
N ASP A 319 6.68 -15.00 17.08
CA ASP A 319 7.91 -15.69 16.70
C ASP A 319 7.71 -16.61 15.48
N GLU A 320 6.55 -17.26 15.38
CA GLU A 320 6.13 -18.03 14.19
C GLU A 320 5.98 -17.13 12.96
N PHE A 321 5.33 -15.96 13.12
CA PHE A 321 5.20 -14.96 12.05
C PHE A 321 6.55 -14.41 11.63
N LYS A 322 7.40 -14.05 12.60
CA LYS A 322 8.75 -13.57 12.33
C LYS A 322 9.58 -14.63 11.59
N THR A 323 9.54 -15.89 12.04
CA THR A 323 10.26 -16.98 11.37
C THR A 323 9.76 -17.19 9.93
N PHE A 324 8.45 -17.11 9.71
CA PHE A 324 7.89 -17.20 8.37
C PHE A 324 8.28 -16.01 7.50
N ALA A 325 8.17 -14.78 8.02
CA ALA A 325 8.62 -13.57 7.35
C ALA A 325 10.11 -13.68 7.00
N ASP A 326 10.97 -14.02 7.96
CA ASP A 326 12.40 -14.26 7.75
C ASP A 326 12.63 -15.36 6.69
N SER A 327 11.82 -16.42 6.65
CA SER A 327 11.94 -17.50 5.64
C SER A 327 11.50 -17.10 4.24
N ILE A 328 10.64 -16.09 4.12
CA ILE A 328 10.27 -15.46 2.84
C ILE A 328 11.35 -14.45 2.47
N ILE A 329 11.78 -13.61 3.42
CA ILE A 329 12.80 -12.57 3.27
C ILE A 329 14.17 -13.17 2.87
N ASP A 330 14.58 -14.29 3.47
CA ASP A 330 15.77 -15.07 3.08
C ASP A 330 15.59 -15.77 1.72
N LYS A 331 14.38 -15.77 1.16
CA LYS A 331 14.03 -16.21 -0.20
C LYS A 331 13.60 -15.04 -1.10
N ASP A 332 14.10 -13.83 -0.79
CA ASP A 332 13.81 -12.49 -1.34
C ASP A 332 12.96 -11.63 -0.39
N ILE A 333 13.33 -10.34 -0.26
CA ILE A 333 12.51 -9.21 0.25
C ILE A 333 12.88 -8.66 1.67
N VAL A 334 14.15 -8.40 1.94
CA VAL A 334 14.58 -7.00 2.16
C VAL A 334 15.83 -6.90 1.33
N PRO A 335 15.77 -6.30 0.13
CA PRO A 335 16.98 -6.21 -0.63
C PRO A 335 17.95 -5.37 0.19
N THR A 336 19.18 -5.84 0.34
CA THR A 336 20.29 -5.01 0.87
C THR A 336 20.36 -3.68 0.10
N SER A 337 19.79 -3.62 -1.12
CA SER A 337 19.50 -2.40 -1.87
C SER A 337 18.71 -1.37 -1.05
N LEU A 338 17.65 -1.72 -0.32
CA LEU A 338 16.87 -0.76 0.47
C LEU A 338 17.74 -0.09 1.54
N VAL A 339 18.69 -0.81 2.14
CA VAL A 339 19.65 -0.25 3.12
C VAL A 339 20.64 0.71 2.45
N PHE A 340 21.16 0.38 1.26
CA PHE A 340 22.08 1.26 0.52
C PHE A 340 21.38 2.42 -0.21
N ASP A 341 20.12 2.24 -0.62
CA ASP A 341 19.24 3.28 -1.18
C ASP A 341 18.87 4.28 -0.09
N LEU A 342 18.60 3.82 1.15
CA LEU A 342 18.48 4.68 2.33
C LEU A 342 19.78 5.44 2.62
N LEU A 343 20.95 4.83 2.39
CA LEU A 343 22.25 5.50 2.56
C LEU A 343 22.48 6.61 1.53
N SER A 344 21.87 6.58 0.34
CA SER A 344 21.97 7.70 -0.61
C SER A 344 21.42 9.01 -0.03
N TYR A 345 20.39 8.92 0.80
CA TYR A 345 19.82 10.05 1.54
C TYR A 345 20.69 10.50 2.73
N ALA A 346 21.65 9.68 3.18
CA ALA A 346 22.58 10.07 4.24
C ALA A 346 23.40 11.30 3.84
N SER A 347 23.70 11.48 2.55
CA SER A 347 24.36 12.68 2.02
C SER A 347 23.63 14.01 2.36
N LEU A 348 22.33 13.94 2.68
CA LEU A 348 21.50 15.07 3.12
C LEU A 348 21.43 15.19 4.65
N GLU A 349 21.86 14.18 5.39
CA GLU A 349 21.81 14.10 6.84
C GLU A 349 22.95 14.90 7.49
N ARG A 350 22.60 15.67 8.52
CA ARG A 350 23.51 16.56 9.27
C ARG A 350 23.69 16.16 10.73
N ALA A 351 22.95 15.15 11.20
CA ALA A 351 23.02 14.69 12.58
C ALA A 351 24.21 13.73 12.80
N TYR A 352 25.12 14.11 13.69
CA TYR A 352 26.25 13.27 14.14
C TYR A 352 25.83 11.85 14.54
N ILE A 353 24.77 11.69 15.34
CA ILE A 353 24.34 10.38 15.86
C ILE A 353 23.94 9.44 14.72
N VAL A 354 23.33 9.98 13.65
CA VAL A 354 22.92 9.18 12.49
C VAL A 354 24.16 8.72 11.72
N TRP A 355 25.10 9.64 11.49
CA TRP A 355 26.36 9.32 10.82
C TRP A 355 27.26 8.36 11.60
N GLU A 356 27.27 8.42 12.93
CA GLU A 356 27.99 7.45 13.77
C GLU A 356 27.50 6.02 13.54
N ARG A 357 26.17 5.84 13.47
CA ARG A 357 25.56 4.52 13.19
C ARG A 357 25.81 4.05 11.77
N ILE A 358 25.70 4.95 10.80
CA ILE A 358 25.97 4.66 9.39
C ILE A 358 27.41 4.17 9.21
N LEU A 359 28.38 4.93 9.74
CA LEU A 359 29.80 4.60 9.57
C LEU A 359 30.22 3.37 10.35
N ALA A 360 29.61 3.10 11.51
CA ALA A 360 29.81 1.84 12.22
C ALA A 360 29.37 0.63 11.37
N GLY A 361 28.22 0.73 10.70
CA GLY A 361 27.75 -0.29 9.76
C GLY A 361 28.66 -0.46 8.54
N LEU A 362 29.10 0.66 7.94
CA LEU A 362 30.01 0.65 6.78
C LEU A 362 31.40 0.09 7.13
N SER A 363 31.92 0.40 8.32
CA SER A 363 33.19 -0.16 8.80
C SER A 363 33.11 -1.68 9.01
N TYR A 364 31.98 -2.19 9.47
CA TYR A 364 31.76 -3.64 9.55
C TYR A 364 31.82 -4.30 8.16
N ILE A 365 31.17 -3.70 7.16
CA ILE A 365 31.20 -4.15 5.77
C ILE A 365 32.63 -4.09 5.20
N GLU A 366 33.37 -3.01 5.46
CA GLU A 366 34.77 -2.88 5.04
C GLU A 366 35.64 -4.02 5.56
N GLN A 367 35.52 -4.34 6.85
CA GLN A 367 36.28 -5.44 7.46
C GLN A 367 35.97 -6.78 6.82
N MET A 368 34.72 -7.00 6.37
CA MET A 368 34.33 -8.22 5.66
C MET A 368 35.02 -8.28 4.29
N ILE A 369 34.93 -7.21 3.50
CA ILE A 369 35.55 -7.11 2.17
C ILE A 369 37.07 -7.33 2.27
N ALA A 370 37.72 -6.63 3.20
CA ALA A 370 39.17 -6.72 3.41
C ALA A 370 39.65 -8.11 3.88
N SER A 371 38.80 -8.88 4.58
CA SER A 371 39.14 -10.23 5.06
C SER A 371 39.05 -11.34 3.98
N SER A 372 38.41 -11.05 2.85
CA SER A 372 38.06 -12.03 1.81
C SER A 372 38.92 -11.97 0.54
N SER A 373 39.90 -11.06 0.49
CA SER A 373 40.46 -10.58 -0.77
C SER A 373 41.52 -11.49 -1.40
N SER A 374 41.10 -12.23 -2.42
CA SER A 374 41.88 -12.40 -3.66
C SER A 374 41.51 -11.36 -4.73
N ASP A 375 40.54 -10.47 -4.47
CA ASP A 375 39.97 -9.53 -5.45
C ASP A 375 40.08 -8.07 -4.96
N LEU A 376 41.10 -7.36 -5.44
CA LEU A 376 41.39 -5.94 -5.11
C LEU A 376 40.30 -5.00 -5.62
N THR A 377 39.59 -5.40 -6.68
CA THR A 377 38.64 -4.55 -7.43
C THR A 377 37.40 -4.17 -6.62
N LEU A 378 36.87 -5.10 -5.82
CA LEU A 378 35.70 -4.88 -4.98
C LEU A 378 35.97 -3.89 -3.83
N TYR A 379 37.15 -4.00 -3.23
CA TYR A 379 37.58 -3.10 -2.17
C TYR A 379 37.73 -1.67 -2.69
N GLU A 380 38.36 -1.48 -3.86
CA GLU A 380 38.50 -0.16 -4.50
C GLU A 380 37.14 0.47 -4.86
N GLN A 381 36.18 -0.33 -5.36
CA GLN A 381 34.82 0.12 -5.65
C GLN A 381 34.06 0.52 -4.39
N PHE A 382 34.23 -0.20 -3.30
CA PHE A 382 33.65 0.14 -2.00
C PHE A 382 34.24 1.43 -1.45
N GLN A 383 35.56 1.60 -1.48
CA GLN A 383 36.22 2.84 -1.05
C GLN A 383 35.70 4.05 -1.86
N SER A 384 35.58 3.89 -3.18
CA SER A 384 35.04 4.94 -4.06
C SER A 384 33.60 5.32 -3.70
N TYR A 385 32.75 4.32 -3.39
CA TYR A 385 31.37 4.57 -2.95
C TYR A 385 31.29 5.39 -1.66
N ILE A 386 32.12 5.07 -0.66
CA ILE A 386 32.11 5.80 0.61
C ILE A 386 32.59 7.24 0.41
N ILE A 387 33.60 7.45 -0.44
CA ILE A 387 34.06 8.79 -0.81
C ILE A 387 32.93 9.58 -1.49
N ASP A 388 32.29 9.01 -2.52
CA ASP A 388 31.18 9.66 -3.22
C ASP A 388 30.05 10.08 -2.26
N LEU A 389 29.76 9.24 -1.27
CA LEU A 389 28.72 9.47 -0.28
C LEU A 389 29.03 10.63 0.68
N ILE A 390 30.28 10.73 1.16
CA ILE A 390 30.66 11.75 2.16
C ILE A 390 31.18 13.05 1.53
N LEU A 391 31.59 13.03 0.25
CA LEU A 391 32.21 14.17 -0.43
C LEU A 391 31.37 15.46 -0.39
N PRO A 392 30.03 15.43 -0.57
CA PRO A 392 29.20 16.64 -0.46
C PRO A 392 29.23 17.26 0.94
N ILE A 393 29.40 16.45 1.98
CA ILE A 393 29.46 16.90 3.38
C ILE A 393 30.87 17.37 3.71
N TYR A 394 31.89 16.62 3.29
CA TYR A 394 33.30 17.00 3.46
C TYR A 394 33.60 18.34 2.79
N THR A 395 33.08 18.59 1.59
CA THR A 395 33.27 19.89 0.90
C THR A 395 32.61 21.07 1.61
N GLN A 396 31.56 20.82 2.41
CA GLN A 396 30.90 21.84 3.22
C GLN A 396 31.59 22.08 4.56
N LEU A 397 31.94 21.01 5.27
CA LEU A 397 32.50 21.08 6.62
C LEU A 397 34.02 21.32 6.58
N GLY A 398 34.73 20.55 5.75
CA GLY A 398 36.17 20.62 5.55
C GLY A 398 36.98 20.66 6.86
N TRP A 399 38.15 21.28 6.77
CA TRP A 399 39.02 21.48 7.93
C TRP A 399 38.76 22.78 8.70
N GLN A 400 37.78 23.61 8.29
CA GLN A 400 37.55 24.93 8.88
C GLN A 400 36.81 24.87 10.23
N GLU A 401 37.30 25.61 11.23
CA GLU A 401 36.64 25.71 12.53
C GLU A 401 35.35 26.56 12.47
N GLN A 402 34.24 26.03 12.98
CA GLN A 402 33.04 26.81 13.21
C GLN A 402 33.13 27.64 14.49
N SER A 403 33.88 28.76 14.46
CA SER A 403 33.87 29.72 15.57
C SER A 403 32.61 30.60 15.53
N SER A 404 31.74 30.46 16.54
CA SER A 404 30.98 31.54 17.22
C SER A 404 29.71 31.03 17.91
N MET A 405 29.53 31.55 19.13
CA MET A 405 28.59 31.20 20.20
C MET A 405 27.10 31.32 19.83
N VAL A 406 26.37 30.19 19.66
CA VAL A 406 24.94 29.96 20.01
C VAL A 406 24.73 28.44 20.15
N THR A 407 23.81 28.02 21.02
CA THR A 407 23.46 26.68 21.52
C THR A 407 23.36 25.54 20.47
N ASN A 408 24.01 24.39 20.78
CA ASN A 408 24.05 23.06 20.08
C ASN A 408 25.16 22.72 19.06
N LYS A 409 26.23 23.52 18.92
CA LYS A 409 27.34 23.27 17.96
C LYS A 409 28.38 22.15 18.29
N TRP A 410 28.35 21.48 19.46
CA TRP A 410 29.34 20.41 19.74
C TRP A 410 29.09 19.14 18.92
N LEU A 411 27.82 18.85 18.60
CA LEU A 411 27.45 17.76 17.69
C LEU A 411 27.89 18.06 16.26
N ASP A 412 27.87 19.33 15.83
CA ASP A 412 28.36 19.73 14.51
C ASP A 412 29.88 19.58 14.40
N ALA A 413 30.61 19.91 15.47
CA ALA A 413 32.05 19.65 15.56
C ALA A 413 32.36 18.15 15.50
N LEU A 414 31.61 17.32 16.23
CA LEU A 414 31.77 15.86 16.17
C LEU A 414 31.37 15.29 14.80
N HIS A 415 30.35 15.85 14.15
CA HIS A 415 29.97 15.46 12.79
C HIS A 415 31.08 15.78 11.80
N ARG A 416 31.65 16.99 11.89
CA ARG A 416 32.81 17.39 11.07
C ARG A 416 34.00 16.47 11.32
N ASP A 417 34.35 16.20 12.58
CA ASP A 417 35.48 15.33 12.93
C ASP A 417 35.29 13.92 12.40
N LEU A 418 34.07 13.39 12.50
CA LEU A 418 33.69 12.09 11.96
C LEU A 418 33.85 12.04 10.44
N ILE A 419 33.35 13.05 9.71
CA ILE A 419 33.42 13.11 8.25
C ILE A 419 34.86 13.31 7.76
N VAL A 420 35.65 14.18 8.40
CA VAL A 420 37.08 14.38 8.08
C VAL A 420 37.87 13.10 8.35
N SER A 421 37.62 12.43 9.48
CA SER A 421 38.25 11.15 9.79
C SER A 421 37.93 10.08 8.74
N THR A 422 36.68 9.99 8.30
CA THR A 422 36.26 9.05 7.26
C THR A 422 36.90 9.38 5.92
N ALA A 423 36.92 10.66 5.52
CA ALA A 423 37.52 11.11 4.27
C ALA A 423 39.02 10.77 4.21
N CYS A 424 39.75 11.06 5.28
CA CYS A 424 41.14 10.68 5.39
C CYS A 424 41.29 9.15 5.41
N HIS A 425 40.44 8.42 6.13
CA HIS A 425 40.49 6.95 6.17
C HIS A 425 40.33 6.33 4.77
N TYR A 426 39.43 6.83 3.93
CA TYR A 426 39.27 6.33 2.56
C TYR A 426 40.22 6.96 1.54
N ASN A 427 41.26 7.67 1.99
CA ASN A 427 42.30 8.29 1.16
C ASN A 427 41.77 9.38 0.21
N LEU A 428 40.81 10.19 0.64
CA LEU A 428 40.47 11.40 -0.09
C LEU A 428 41.71 12.31 -0.14
N ASP A 429 42.19 12.61 -1.36
CA ASP A 429 43.46 13.29 -1.59
C ASP A 429 43.58 14.60 -0.77
N ASP A 430 42.57 15.46 -0.80
CA ASP A 430 42.59 16.74 -0.08
C ASP A 430 42.78 16.55 1.44
N CYS A 431 42.10 15.56 2.02
CA CYS A 431 42.19 15.26 3.45
C CYS A 431 43.59 14.75 3.81
N VAL A 432 44.11 13.80 3.02
CA VAL A 432 45.43 13.19 3.25
C VAL A 432 46.54 14.24 3.16
N HIS A 433 46.55 15.07 2.12
CA HIS A 433 47.57 16.11 1.95
C HIS A 433 47.53 17.13 3.10
N ARG A 434 46.32 17.50 3.56
CA ARG A 434 46.18 18.41 4.70
C ARG A 434 46.69 17.79 6.00
N ALA A 435 46.36 16.53 6.25
CA ALA A 435 46.85 15.80 7.41
C ALA A 435 48.38 15.67 7.41
N GLN A 436 48.98 15.39 6.26
CA GLN A 436 50.44 15.32 6.10
C GLN A 436 51.10 16.67 6.38
N PHE A 437 50.57 17.76 5.82
CA PHE A 437 51.09 19.11 6.05
C PHE A 437 51.08 19.49 7.54
N LEU A 438 49.97 19.23 8.24
CA LEU A 438 49.85 19.51 9.67
C LEU A 438 50.81 18.67 10.52
N PHE A 439 50.98 17.39 10.18
CA PHE A 439 51.91 16.50 10.86
C PHE A 439 53.36 16.90 10.63
N GLU A 440 53.74 17.26 9.40
CA GLU A 440 55.10 17.66 9.05
C GLU A 440 55.54 18.92 9.80
N GLN A 441 54.64 19.90 9.99
CA GLN A 441 54.94 21.09 10.81
C GLN A 441 55.33 20.72 12.24
N TRP A 442 54.58 19.79 12.85
CA TRP A 442 54.87 19.31 14.20
C TRP A 442 56.08 18.39 14.26
N PHE A 443 56.24 17.51 13.27
CA PHE A 443 57.38 16.61 13.17
C PHE A 443 58.71 17.37 13.11
N ASN A 444 58.75 18.50 12.39
CA ASN A 444 59.91 19.39 12.31
C ASN A 444 60.12 20.25 13.57
N HIS A 445 59.08 20.46 14.40
CA HIS A 445 59.14 21.23 15.64
C HIS A 445 58.49 20.48 16.82
N PRO A 446 59.11 19.40 17.32
CA PRO A 446 58.47 18.44 18.22
C PRO A 446 57.96 19.02 19.55
N SER A 447 58.57 20.12 20.01
CA SER A 447 58.25 20.80 21.27
C SER A 447 56.99 21.67 21.21
N ASN A 448 56.43 21.93 20.03
CA ASN A 448 55.23 22.74 19.87
C ASN A 448 54.26 22.07 18.89
N ASN A 449 53.28 21.35 19.43
CA ASN A 449 52.25 20.69 18.62
C ASN A 449 51.19 21.70 18.16
N SER A 450 51.36 22.18 16.93
CA SER A 450 50.45 23.14 16.28
C SER A 450 49.16 22.51 15.74
N ILE A 451 48.94 21.21 15.95
CA ILE A 451 47.74 20.50 15.50
C ILE A 451 46.64 20.68 16.56
N GLU A 452 45.47 21.13 16.12
CA GLU A 452 44.31 21.30 16.98
C GLU A 452 43.90 19.97 17.64
N PRO A 453 43.52 19.95 18.94
CA PRO A 453 43.26 18.72 19.67
C PRO A 453 42.27 17.73 19.03
N ASN A 454 41.25 18.25 18.33
CA ASN A 454 40.24 17.43 17.64
C ASN A 454 40.75 16.85 16.30
N ASP A 455 41.72 17.51 15.66
CA ASP A 455 42.34 17.05 14.42
C ASP A 455 43.47 16.04 14.66
N ARG A 456 44.04 16.02 15.87
CA ARG A 456 45.14 15.12 16.22
C ARG A 456 44.86 13.64 15.92
N PRO A 457 43.71 13.04 16.28
CA PRO A 457 43.48 11.62 16.01
C PRO A 457 43.57 11.27 14.51
N VAL A 458 42.92 12.07 13.65
CA VAL A 458 42.94 11.84 12.19
C VAL A 458 44.31 12.14 11.61
N VAL A 459 44.96 13.22 12.03
CA VAL A 459 46.30 13.60 11.56
C VAL A 459 47.34 12.54 11.93
N TYR A 460 47.34 12.06 13.17
CA TYR A 460 48.27 11.04 13.64
C TYR A 460 48.04 9.71 12.92
N CYS A 461 46.80 9.23 12.89
CA CYS A 461 46.44 7.95 12.29
C CYS A 461 46.76 7.94 10.79
N THR A 462 46.44 9.01 10.05
CA THR A 462 46.71 9.13 8.61
C THR A 462 48.21 9.07 8.31
N ASN A 463 49.03 9.78 9.10
CA ASN A 463 50.47 9.81 8.90
C ASN A 463 51.17 8.53 9.37
N VAL A 464 50.65 7.83 10.37
CA VAL A 464 51.15 6.49 10.72
C VAL A 464 50.81 5.46 9.65
N ARG A 465 49.62 5.58 9.04
CA ARG A 465 49.13 4.63 8.05
C ARG A 465 49.82 4.77 6.70
N ILE A 466 50.09 6.00 6.27
CA ILE A 466 50.69 6.34 4.97
C ILE A 466 52.21 6.56 5.09
N GLY A 467 52.67 7.07 6.23
CA GLY A 467 54.08 7.25 6.53
C GLY A 467 54.78 5.94 6.88
N GLY A 468 56.04 6.06 7.29
CA GLY A 468 56.89 4.93 7.58
C GLY A 468 57.28 4.82 9.05
N ARG A 469 58.39 4.12 9.28
CA ARG A 469 58.91 3.85 10.63
C ARG A 469 59.29 5.12 11.40
N ALA A 470 59.64 6.21 10.72
CA ALA A 470 60.06 7.46 11.34
C ALA A 470 58.89 8.18 12.04
N GLU A 471 57.75 8.29 11.36
CA GLU A 471 56.51 8.88 11.87
C GLU A 471 55.96 8.06 13.04
N PHE A 472 56.01 6.73 12.92
CA PHE A 472 55.62 5.80 14.00
C PHE A 472 56.52 5.97 15.24
N GLN A 473 57.85 6.00 15.07
CA GLN A 473 58.79 6.16 16.18
C GLN A 473 58.66 7.53 16.84
N PHE A 474 58.42 8.57 16.05
CA PHE A 474 58.15 9.90 16.55
C PHE A 474 56.93 9.92 17.47
N LEU A 475 55.79 9.38 17.01
CA LEU A 475 54.60 9.29 17.84
C LEU A 475 54.80 8.40 19.07
N LEU A 476 55.50 7.26 18.95
CA LEU A 476 55.82 6.42 20.09
C LEU A 476 56.70 7.15 21.12
N HIS A 477 57.62 8.01 20.68
CA HIS A 477 58.40 8.86 21.57
C HIS A 477 57.51 9.91 22.26
N GLN A 478 56.60 10.56 21.54
CA GLN A 478 55.62 11.49 22.10
C GLN A 478 54.69 10.81 23.12
N TYR A 479 54.25 9.58 22.85
CA TYR A 479 53.49 8.76 23.80
C TYR A 479 54.26 8.52 25.10
N ARG A 480 55.55 8.17 25.01
CA ARG A 480 56.38 7.87 26.19
C ARG A 480 56.69 9.12 27.02
N THR A 481 56.79 10.27 26.37
CA THR A 481 57.21 11.54 27.01
C THR A 481 56.03 12.41 27.46
N SER A 482 54.84 12.23 26.88
CA SER A 482 53.64 12.96 27.28
C SER A 482 53.17 12.58 28.70
N ASN A 483 52.83 13.58 29.51
CA ASN A 483 52.19 13.38 30.81
C ASN A 483 50.65 13.52 30.75
N ASP A 484 50.09 13.86 29.58
CA ASP A 484 48.64 13.98 29.37
C ASP A 484 48.03 12.61 29.00
N PRO A 485 47.15 12.04 29.85
CA PRO A 485 46.49 10.78 29.56
C PRO A 485 45.63 10.78 28.28
N GLN A 486 45.00 11.91 27.95
CA GLN A 486 44.16 12.02 26.74
C GLN A 486 45.03 12.01 25.48
N GLU A 487 46.13 12.75 25.50
CA GLU A 487 47.10 12.76 24.41
C GLU A 487 47.75 11.39 24.23
N LYS A 488 48.09 10.70 25.33
CA LYS A 488 48.56 9.31 25.31
C LYS A 488 47.56 8.37 24.65
N ALA A 489 46.28 8.46 25.00
CA ALA A 489 45.23 7.64 24.40
C ALA A 489 45.09 7.89 22.89
N ARG A 490 45.10 9.17 22.45
CA ARG A 490 45.06 9.53 21.02
C ARG A 490 46.23 8.95 20.25
N ILE A 491 47.45 9.08 20.80
CA ILE A 491 48.65 8.54 20.17
C ILE A 491 48.61 7.01 20.13
N GLN A 492 48.18 6.36 21.21
CA GLN A 492 48.04 4.91 21.26
C GLN A 492 47.08 4.39 20.19
N SER A 493 45.91 5.00 20.03
CA SER A 493 44.97 4.66 18.95
C SER A 493 45.55 4.90 17.56
N ALA A 494 46.30 5.99 17.36
CA ALA A 494 46.92 6.30 16.08
C ALA A 494 48.05 5.33 15.68
N LEU A 495 48.83 4.83 16.65
CA LEU A 495 49.87 3.83 16.39
C LEU A 495 49.29 2.52 15.82
N ALA A 496 48.04 2.18 16.17
CA ALA A 496 47.34 1.02 15.62
C ALA A 496 46.96 1.17 14.13
N CYS A 497 47.06 2.37 13.56
CA CYS A 497 46.76 2.61 12.14
C CYS A 497 47.87 2.18 11.18
N THR A 498 49.02 1.71 11.69
CA THR A 498 50.14 1.29 10.83
C THR A 498 49.76 0.10 9.96
N ARG A 499 50.23 0.10 8.71
CA ARG A 499 50.12 -1.05 7.80
C ARG A 499 51.36 -1.94 7.79
N ASP A 500 52.41 -1.54 8.50
CA ASP A 500 53.66 -2.30 8.61
C ASP A 500 53.47 -3.47 9.59
N THR A 501 53.49 -4.69 9.05
CA THR A 501 53.25 -5.94 9.80
C THR A 501 54.27 -6.19 10.91
N GLU A 502 55.51 -5.71 10.78
CA GLU A 502 56.53 -5.82 11.83
C GLU A 502 56.25 -4.85 12.98
N LEU A 503 55.76 -3.64 12.69
CA LEU A 503 55.34 -2.67 13.71
C LEU A 503 54.05 -3.12 14.42
N ILE A 504 53.12 -3.75 13.71
CA ILE A 504 51.93 -4.39 14.29
C ILE A 504 52.36 -5.51 15.25
N ARG A 505 53.28 -6.39 14.82
CA ARG A 505 53.81 -7.46 15.69
C ARG A 505 54.46 -6.88 16.94
N TYR A 506 55.27 -5.83 16.80
CA TYR A 506 55.88 -5.11 17.92
C TYR A 506 54.83 -4.54 18.90
N LEU A 507 53.71 -4.01 18.43
CA LEU A 507 52.61 -3.53 19.30
C LEU A 507 51.88 -4.68 20.01
N LEU A 508 51.63 -5.79 19.31
CA LEU A 508 50.95 -6.96 19.86
C LEU A 508 51.77 -7.68 20.94
N GLU A 509 53.10 -7.71 20.81
CA GLU A 509 54.02 -8.28 21.80
C GLU A 509 54.04 -7.47 23.12
N ILE A 510 53.66 -6.20 23.09
CA ILE A 510 53.65 -5.31 24.27
C ILE A 510 52.32 -5.41 25.07
N HIS A 511 51.22 -5.89 24.48
CA HIS A 511 49.85 -5.79 25.03
C HIS A 511 49.11 -7.14 25.25
N GLY A 512 49.80 -8.17 25.76
CA GLY A 512 49.39 -9.58 25.84
C GLY A 512 47.91 -10.01 26.11
N THR A 513 47.44 -10.91 25.22
CA THR A 513 46.93 -12.29 25.42
C THR A 513 45.54 -12.66 25.98
N VAL A 514 44.63 -11.77 26.38
CA VAL A 514 43.28 -12.20 26.86
C VAL A 514 42.13 -11.92 25.87
N GLU A 515 42.25 -10.96 24.96
CA GLU A 515 41.18 -10.59 23.99
C GLU A 515 41.12 -11.48 22.73
N PHE A 516 42.13 -12.34 22.50
CA PHE A 516 42.27 -13.12 21.26
C PHE A 516 41.20 -14.20 21.05
N GLN A 517 40.63 -14.77 22.12
CA GLN A 517 39.59 -15.81 22.02
C GLN A 517 38.25 -15.24 21.51
N ALA A 518 37.87 -14.04 21.94
CA ALA A 518 36.66 -13.36 21.45
C ALA A 518 36.81 -12.91 19.98
N ILE A 519 38.02 -12.54 19.58
CA ILE A 519 38.36 -12.17 18.20
C ILE A 519 38.28 -13.41 17.28
N ILE A 520 38.75 -14.58 17.72
CA ILE A 520 38.66 -15.83 16.95
C ILE A 520 37.20 -16.23 16.72
N GLU A 521 36.32 -16.12 17.73
CA GLU A 521 34.89 -16.41 17.56
C GLU A 521 34.19 -15.41 16.62
N ARG A 522 34.57 -14.12 16.67
CA ARG A 522 34.10 -13.10 15.71
C ARG A 522 34.58 -13.38 14.28
N ILE A 523 35.84 -13.78 14.10
CA ILE A 523 36.39 -14.18 12.81
C ILE A 523 35.61 -15.38 12.25
N ARG A 524 35.23 -16.34 13.10
CA ARG A 524 34.48 -17.53 12.68
C ARG A 524 33.05 -17.17 12.22
N ALA A 525 32.38 -16.25 12.92
CA ALA A 525 31.08 -15.71 12.50
C ALA A 525 31.17 -14.90 11.19
N ASN A 526 32.22 -14.11 11.02
CA ASN A 526 32.49 -13.33 9.82
C ASN A 526 32.72 -14.22 8.59
N ILE A 527 33.46 -15.34 8.73
CA ILE A 527 33.70 -16.30 7.66
C ILE A 527 32.39 -16.96 7.21
N GLN A 528 31.55 -17.42 8.15
CA GLN A 528 30.25 -18.03 7.82
C GLN A 528 29.30 -17.06 7.10
N TRP A 529 29.28 -15.79 7.50
CA TRP A 529 28.48 -14.79 6.81
C TRP A 529 29.05 -14.47 5.42
N THR A 530 30.38 -14.35 5.30
CA THR A 530 31.07 -14.07 4.03
C THR A 530 30.82 -15.17 2.98
N GLU A 531 30.86 -16.44 3.36
CA GLU A 531 30.57 -17.56 2.43
C GLU A 531 29.12 -17.54 1.91
N LYS A 532 28.17 -17.01 2.70
CA LYS A 532 26.76 -16.86 2.29
C LYS A 532 26.49 -15.58 1.51
N ALA A 533 27.13 -14.47 1.88
CA ALA A 533 26.82 -13.14 1.35
C ALA A 533 27.66 -12.76 0.12
N LYS A 534 28.86 -13.35 -0.04
CA LYS A 534 29.80 -13.00 -1.11
C LYS A 534 29.21 -13.12 -2.53
N PRO A 535 28.48 -14.19 -2.91
CA PRO A 535 27.89 -14.28 -4.25
C PRO A 535 26.91 -13.14 -4.53
N ASN A 536 26.09 -12.77 -3.54
CA ASN A 536 25.08 -11.72 -3.64
C ASN A 536 25.72 -10.32 -3.71
N LEU A 537 26.86 -10.11 -3.05
CA LEU A 537 27.61 -8.85 -3.09
C LEU A 537 28.38 -8.69 -4.41
N GLU A 538 29.00 -9.76 -4.92
CA GLU A 538 29.68 -9.76 -6.23
C GLU A 538 28.70 -9.45 -7.39
N GLU A 539 27.49 -10.01 -7.33
CA GLU A 539 26.40 -9.70 -8.26
C GLU A 539 25.93 -8.24 -8.15
N TRP A 540 25.88 -7.68 -6.95
CA TRP A 540 25.43 -6.30 -6.69
C TRP A 540 26.40 -5.23 -7.18
N PHE A 541 27.71 -5.36 -6.90
CA PHE A 541 28.70 -4.35 -7.29
C PHE A 541 28.95 -4.31 -8.81
N MET A 542 28.74 -5.44 -9.50
CA MET A 542 28.80 -5.51 -10.96
C MET A 542 27.58 -4.84 -11.65
N ASN A 543 26.48 -4.61 -10.93
CA ASN A 543 25.21 -4.08 -11.44
C ASN A 543 24.78 -2.76 -10.73
N ARG A 544 25.68 -1.78 -10.58
CA ARG A 544 25.38 -0.50 -9.89
C ARG A 544 24.11 0.20 -10.42
N THR A 545 23.23 0.53 -9.48
CA THR A 545 22.10 1.48 -9.50
C THR A 545 21.37 1.58 -10.84
N VAL A 546 20.35 0.76 -10.97
CA VAL A 546 19.34 0.93 -12.01
C VAL A 546 18.43 2.08 -11.59
N GLU A 547 18.67 3.26 -12.16
CA GLU A 547 17.86 4.47 -12.00
C GLU A 547 16.41 4.13 -12.40
N ILE A 548 15.52 3.91 -11.43
CA ILE A 548 14.11 3.49 -11.68
C ILE A 548 13.18 4.65 -12.06
N ARG A 549 13.65 5.89 -11.94
CA ARG A 549 12.88 7.10 -12.27
C ARG A 549 13.34 7.70 -13.59
N LEU A 550 12.40 8.25 -14.34
CA LEU A 550 12.73 9.01 -15.54
C LEU A 550 13.25 10.40 -15.14
N PRO A 551 14.35 10.88 -15.74
CA PRO A 551 14.73 12.27 -15.60
C PRO A 551 13.74 13.17 -16.32
N PHE A 552 13.54 14.39 -15.83
CA PHE A 552 12.72 15.44 -16.47
C PHE A 552 13.38 16.05 -17.72
N ASP A 553 14.24 15.29 -18.42
CA ASP A 553 14.86 15.69 -19.68
C ASP A 553 13.83 15.76 -20.82
N TRP A 554 12.79 14.93 -20.74
CA TRP A 554 11.70 14.84 -21.70
C TRP A 554 10.37 14.97 -20.96
N ILE A 555 9.47 15.81 -21.46
CA ILE A 555 8.15 16.02 -20.87
C ILE A 555 7.10 15.70 -21.93
N PRO A 556 6.21 14.71 -21.71
CA PRO A 556 5.15 14.42 -22.65
C PRO A 556 4.10 15.56 -22.63
N SER A 557 3.50 15.84 -23.79
CA SER A 557 2.40 16.80 -23.91
C SER A 557 1.14 16.16 -24.47
N GLN A 558 1.28 15.21 -25.40
CA GLN A 558 0.15 14.55 -26.04
C GLN A 558 0.48 13.09 -26.42
N TYR A 559 -0.50 12.22 -26.25
CA TYR A 559 -0.49 10.84 -26.70
C TYR A 559 -1.56 10.59 -27.76
N ALA A 560 -1.22 9.81 -28.77
CA ALA A 560 -2.17 9.12 -29.63
C ALA A 560 -1.93 7.61 -29.51
N LEU A 561 -2.91 6.92 -28.95
CA LEU A 561 -2.88 5.50 -28.63
C LEU A 561 -3.88 4.76 -29.51
N ASP A 562 -3.38 3.90 -30.39
CA ASP A 562 -4.20 3.07 -31.26
C ASP A 562 -4.04 1.60 -30.84
N PHE A 563 -5.11 0.96 -30.38
CA PHE A 563 -5.11 -0.44 -29.93
C PHE A 563 -5.89 -1.34 -30.88
N ASP A 564 -5.31 -2.48 -31.27
CA ASP A 564 -5.97 -3.58 -31.98
C ASP A 564 -6.16 -4.77 -31.03
N VAL A 565 -7.39 -4.95 -30.53
CA VAL A 565 -7.73 -5.97 -29.53
C VAL A 565 -8.20 -7.24 -30.24
N ARG A 566 -7.38 -8.29 -30.28
CA ARG A 566 -7.69 -9.53 -31.02
C ARG A 566 -8.48 -10.55 -30.21
N LEU A 567 -9.48 -10.04 -29.50
CA LEU A 567 -10.42 -10.80 -28.68
C LEU A 567 -11.81 -10.79 -29.33
N SER A 568 -12.60 -11.83 -29.11
CA SER A 568 -14.03 -11.86 -29.43
C SER A 568 -14.83 -12.08 -28.14
N ALA A 569 -16.07 -11.57 -28.08
CA ALA A 569 -16.91 -11.67 -26.89
C ALA A 569 -17.17 -13.13 -26.50
N THR A 570 -17.41 -14.00 -27.47
CA THR A 570 -17.62 -15.44 -27.26
C THR A 570 -16.84 -16.27 -28.28
N TYR A 571 -16.36 -17.44 -27.89
CA TYR A 571 -15.73 -18.40 -28.80
C TYR A 571 -16.57 -19.68 -28.94
N PRO A 572 -16.59 -20.32 -30.13
CA PRO A 572 -17.25 -21.61 -30.30
C PRO A 572 -16.69 -22.66 -29.32
N ASN A 573 -17.58 -23.43 -28.68
CA ASN A 573 -17.24 -24.52 -27.75
C ASN A 573 -16.35 -24.11 -26.55
N ASN A 574 -16.41 -22.85 -26.09
CA ASN A 574 -15.56 -22.35 -24.99
C ASN A 574 -14.06 -22.59 -25.21
N ALA A 575 -13.58 -22.49 -26.45
CA ALA A 575 -12.15 -22.51 -26.74
C ALA A 575 -11.41 -21.38 -26.00
N GLU A 576 -10.12 -21.59 -25.67
CA GLU A 576 -9.33 -20.54 -25.04
C GLU A 576 -9.24 -19.31 -25.97
N PRO A 577 -9.51 -18.09 -25.45
CA PRO A 577 -9.53 -16.89 -26.25
C PRO A 577 -8.13 -16.48 -26.70
N ASN A 578 -8.06 -15.79 -27.84
CA ASN A 578 -6.84 -15.10 -28.23
C ASN A 578 -6.67 -13.85 -27.36
N THR A 579 -5.62 -13.84 -26.53
CA THR A 579 -5.33 -12.76 -25.59
C THR A 579 -4.36 -11.72 -26.15
N LEU A 580 -3.93 -11.85 -27.40
CA LEU A 580 -2.99 -10.91 -28.00
C LEU A 580 -3.65 -9.56 -28.31
N PHE A 581 -2.97 -8.46 -28.03
CA PHE A 581 -3.31 -7.15 -28.56
C PHE A 581 -2.07 -6.49 -29.18
N MET A 582 -2.31 -5.64 -30.16
CA MET A 582 -1.28 -4.78 -30.75
C MET A 582 -1.55 -3.34 -30.36
N GLY A 583 -0.50 -2.59 -30.10
CA GLY A 583 -0.57 -1.17 -29.81
C GLY A 583 0.34 -0.38 -30.75
N ARG A 584 -0.15 0.79 -31.17
CA ARG A 584 0.67 1.83 -31.78
C ARG A 584 0.61 3.06 -30.89
N THR A 585 1.76 3.47 -30.39
CA THR A 585 1.91 4.58 -29.45
C THR A 585 2.62 5.71 -30.15
N ARG A 586 2.01 6.89 -30.16
CA ARG A 586 2.65 8.14 -30.59
C ARG A 586 2.62 9.14 -29.45
N ILE A 587 3.76 9.72 -29.12
CA ILE A 587 3.93 10.65 -28.00
C ILE A 587 4.62 11.90 -28.51
N ILE A 588 3.96 13.04 -28.37
CA ILE A 588 4.61 14.34 -28.51
C ILE A 588 5.33 14.63 -27.20
N VAL A 589 6.64 14.81 -27.27
CA VAL A 589 7.51 15.07 -26.13
C VAL A 589 8.32 16.35 -26.38
N ARG A 590 8.42 17.20 -25.36
CA ARG A 590 9.29 18.38 -25.37
C ARG A 590 10.63 18.04 -24.73
N CYS A 591 11.72 18.32 -25.43
CA CYS A 591 13.07 18.23 -24.86
C CYS A 591 13.26 19.40 -23.88
N ASN A 592 13.28 19.10 -22.59
CA ASN A 592 13.45 20.10 -21.53
C ASN A 592 14.94 20.37 -21.24
N ARG A 593 15.80 19.36 -21.38
CA ARG A 593 17.26 19.46 -21.22
C ARG A 593 17.97 18.77 -22.37
N SER A 594 18.99 19.43 -22.95
CA SER A 594 19.70 18.89 -24.11
C SER A 594 20.46 17.59 -23.77
N THR A 595 19.96 16.48 -24.31
CA THR A 595 20.49 15.13 -24.08
C THR A 595 20.54 14.33 -25.38
N ASN A 596 21.42 13.33 -25.45
CA ASN A 596 21.48 12.34 -26.54
C ASN A 596 20.83 11.01 -26.15
N VAL A 597 20.02 10.99 -25.08
CA VAL A 597 19.36 9.80 -24.57
C VAL A 597 17.87 10.10 -24.39
N PHE A 598 17.02 9.21 -24.89
CA PHE A 598 15.59 9.18 -24.62
C PHE A 598 15.29 7.97 -23.72
N ARG A 599 14.53 8.19 -22.65
CA ARG A 599 14.16 7.14 -21.68
C ARG A 599 12.65 7.12 -21.52
N ILE A 600 12.08 5.92 -21.45
CA ILE A 600 10.64 5.71 -21.29
C ILE A 600 10.37 4.38 -20.56
N HIS A 601 9.30 4.28 -19.78
CA HIS A 601 8.95 3.03 -19.09
C HIS A 601 8.31 2.02 -20.05
N MET A 602 8.62 0.74 -19.85
CA MET A 602 8.13 -0.40 -20.62
C MET A 602 8.36 -1.70 -19.84
N LYS A 603 7.30 -2.51 -19.71
CA LYS A 603 7.34 -3.84 -19.09
C LYS A 603 6.60 -4.85 -19.95
N GLN A 604 7.25 -5.98 -20.25
CA GLN A 604 6.62 -7.13 -20.94
C GLN A 604 5.95 -6.80 -22.29
N LEU A 605 6.43 -5.77 -22.99
CA LEU A 605 6.00 -5.45 -24.36
C LEU A 605 6.98 -6.04 -25.37
N GLN A 606 6.48 -6.51 -26.52
CA GLN A 606 7.32 -6.91 -27.66
C GLN A 606 7.34 -5.80 -28.70
N MET A 607 8.45 -5.07 -28.80
CA MET A 607 8.59 -3.94 -29.72
C MET A 607 8.85 -4.41 -31.16
N SER A 608 8.00 -3.96 -32.09
CA SER A 608 8.15 -4.21 -33.53
C SER A 608 8.91 -3.07 -34.22
N SER A 609 8.60 -1.82 -33.85
CA SER A 609 9.27 -0.64 -34.38
C SER A 609 9.34 0.46 -33.32
N ILE A 610 10.41 1.26 -33.34
CA ILE A 610 10.62 2.41 -32.44
C ILE A 610 11.33 3.52 -33.22
N THR A 611 10.75 4.72 -33.20
CA THR A 611 11.33 5.90 -33.83
C THR A 611 11.16 7.12 -32.95
N LEU A 612 12.12 8.04 -33.03
CA LEU A 612 12.01 9.38 -32.45
C LEU A 612 12.40 10.38 -33.53
N ARG A 613 11.51 11.32 -33.85
CA ARG A 613 11.71 12.30 -34.92
C ARG A 613 11.33 13.69 -34.44
N ARG A 614 12.09 14.70 -34.84
CA ARG A 614 11.75 16.10 -34.55
C ARG A 614 10.60 16.51 -35.47
N LEU A 615 9.58 17.24 -34.99
CA LEU A 615 8.35 17.47 -35.76
C LEU A 615 8.52 18.16 -37.13
N ASP A 616 9.62 18.90 -37.30
CA ASP A 616 10.00 19.58 -38.55
C ASP A 616 10.83 18.69 -39.52
N THR A 617 11.15 17.46 -39.14
CA THR A 617 11.99 16.54 -39.93
C THR A 617 11.45 15.12 -39.92
N SER A 618 11.63 14.38 -41.03
CA SER A 618 11.24 12.96 -41.10
C SER A 618 12.35 11.99 -40.68
N LYS A 619 13.48 12.50 -40.15
CA LYS A 619 14.67 11.71 -39.83
C LYS A 619 14.50 11.04 -38.47
N ASN A 620 14.58 9.70 -38.43
CA ASN A 620 14.67 8.97 -37.17
C ASN A 620 16.02 9.28 -36.49
N LEU A 621 15.95 9.70 -35.24
CA LEU A 621 17.09 10.06 -34.41
C LEU A 621 17.62 8.89 -33.58
N ILE A 622 16.81 7.85 -33.35
CA ILE A 622 17.25 6.67 -32.61
C ILE A 622 18.28 5.90 -33.45
N THR A 623 19.45 5.63 -32.87
CA THR A 623 20.48 4.79 -33.47
C THR A 623 20.50 3.39 -32.91
N ASP A 624 20.18 3.27 -31.62
CA ASP A 624 20.29 2.03 -30.85
C ASP A 624 19.37 2.15 -29.63
N TRP A 625 18.90 1.02 -29.10
CA TRP A 625 18.08 1.00 -27.90
C TRP A 625 18.35 -0.25 -27.06
N THR A 626 18.12 -0.14 -25.75
CA THR A 626 18.33 -1.22 -24.79
C THR A 626 17.23 -1.16 -23.75
N TRP A 627 16.66 -2.32 -23.43
CA TRP A 627 15.67 -2.46 -22.35
C TRP A 627 16.35 -2.94 -21.07
N MET A 628 16.12 -2.22 -19.97
CA MET A 628 16.64 -2.56 -18.66
C MET A 628 15.52 -3.21 -17.83
N SER A 629 15.55 -4.54 -17.71
CA SER A 629 14.50 -5.30 -17.02
C SER A 629 14.31 -4.91 -15.55
N GLN A 630 15.38 -4.51 -14.87
CA GLN A 630 15.37 -4.15 -13.45
C GLN A 630 14.71 -2.78 -13.16
N SER A 631 14.80 -1.80 -14.08
CA SER A 631 14.11 -0.49 -13.96
C SER A 631 12.82 -0.45 -14.75
N GLU A 632 12.63 -1.41 -15.65
CA GLU A 632 11.56 -1.39 -16.65
C GLU A 632 11.68 -0.15 -17.55
N ILE A 633 12.90 0.34 -17.81
CA ILE A 633 13.16 1.50 -18.68
C ILE A 633 13.76 1.04 -20.01
N LEU A 634 13.17 1.54 -21.08
CA LEU A 634 13.73 1.53 -22.42
C LEU A 634 14.62 2.76 -22.60
N ILE A 635 15.92 2.54 -22.87
CA ILE A 635 16.90 3.58 -23.18
C ILE A 635 17.15 3.59 -24.68
N CYS A 636 16.90 4.72 -25.35
CA CYS A 636 17.23 4.95 -26.75
C CYS A 636 18.38 5.95 -26.88
N ARG A 637 19.45 5.56 -27.59
CA ARG A 637 20.56 6.47 -27.94
C ARG A 637 20.21 7.26 -29.21
N LEU A 638 20.47 8.56 -29.16
CA LEU A 638 20.15 9.48 -30.25
C LEU A 638 21.39 9.85 -31.06
N ARG A 639 21.24 9.97 -32.38
CA ARG A 639 22.31 10.36 -33.32
C ARG A 639 22.84 11.76 -33.07
N GLU A 640 22.00 12.64 -32.53
CA GLU A 640 22.30 14.02 -32.19
C GLU A 640 21.58 14.39 -30.88
N ARG A 641 22.10 15.38 -30.15
CA ARG A 641 21.45 15.84 -28.92
C ARG A 641 20.12 16.52 -29.26
N CYS A 642 19.10 16.31 -28.43
CA CYS A 642 17.86 17.05 -28.56
C CYS A 642 18.08 18.55 -28.30
N VAL A 643 17.31 19.36 -29.00
CA VAL A 643 17.33 20.82 -28.88
C VAL A 643 16.35 21.21 -27.79
N THR A 644 16.82 21.91 -26.78
CA THR A 644 15.99 22.37 -25.67
C THR A 644 14.80 23.20 -26.17
N ASN A 645 13.63 22.95 -25.59
CA ASN A 645 12.33 23.52 -25.93
C ASN A 645 11.79 23.19 -27.34
N GLN A 646 12.36 22.20 -28.04
CA GLN A 646 11.79 21.66 -29.27
C GLN A 646 10.96 20.40 -28.99
N GLU A 647 9.98 20.17 -29.86
CA GLU A 647 9.07 19.03 -29.80
C GLU A 647 9.49 17.91 -30.76
N TYR A 648 9.30 16.69 -30.28
CA TYR A 648 9.62 15.46 -30.96
C TYR A 648 8.44 14.51 -30.87
N GLU A 649 8.28 13.66 -31.86
CA GLU A 649 7.33 12.56 -31.85
C GLU A 649 8.09 11.25 -31.63
N PHE A 650 7.83 10.60 -30.50
CA PHE A 650 8.17 9.21 -30.27
C PHE A 650 7.06 8.35 -30.85
N GLU A 651 7.39 7.39 -31.70
CA GLU A 651 6.44 6.44 -32.25
C GLU A 651 6.94 5.02 -32.04
N SER A 652 6.06 4.15 -31.56
CA SER A 652 6.33 2.73 -31.44
C SER A 652 5.15 1.84 -31.82
N GLU A 653 5.46 0.67 -32.36
CA GLU A 653 4.50 -0.43 -32.52
C GLU A 653 4.93 -1.59 -31.65
N HIS A 654 3.98 -2.15 -30.91
CA HIS A 654 4.25 -3.20 -29.94
C HIS A 654 3.12 -4.22 -29.89
N THR A 655 3.44 -5.40 -29.37
CA THR A 655 2.48 -6.48 -29.13
C THR A 655 2.62 -6.97 -27.68
N ALA A 656 1.51 -7.30 -27.05
CA ALA A 656 1.48 -7.87 -25.71
C ALA A 656 0.24 -8.76 -25.52
N GLU A 657 0.19 -9.49 -24.42
CA GLU A 657 -0.95 -10.32 -24.04
C GLU A 657 -1.77 -9.62 -22.96
N LEU A 658 -3.10 -9.81 -23.01
CA LEU A 658 -4.00 -9.45 -21.93
C LEU A 658 -3.62 -10.23 -20.67
N ASN A 659 -3.35 -9.49 -19.60
CA ASN A 659 -3.05 -10.06 -18.30
C ASN A 659 -4.27 -10.81 -17.73
N ARG A 660 -4.04 -11.73 -16.79
CA ARG A 660 -5.07 -12.46 -16.05
C ARG A 660 -5.20 -12.00 -14.59
N ASP A 661 -4.29 -11.14 -14.13
CA ASP A 661 -4.16 -10.75 -12.72
C ASP A 661 -4.88 -9.41 -12.38
N MET A 662 -5.90 -9.02 -13.17
CA MET A 662 -6.68 -7.77 -13.01
C MET A 662 -5.85 -6.48 -13.01
N ALA A 663 -4.68 -6.48 -13.68
CA ALA A 663 -3.74 -5.36 -13.73
C ALA A 663 -3.24 -5.10 -15.17
N GLY A 664 -3.01 -3.83 -15.51
CA GLY A 664 -2.65 -3.39 -16.85
C GLY A 664 -3.84 -3.47 -17.79
N PHE A 665 -3.64 -4.05 -18.97
CA PHE A 665 -4.74 -4.40 -19.88
C PHE A 665 -5.00 -5.89 -19.73
N TYR A 666 -6.17 -6.25 -19.22
CA TYR A 666 -6.44 -7.58 -18.70
C TYR A 666 -7.75 -8.17 -19.23
N LEU A 667 -7.81 -9.50 -19.22
CA LEU A 667 -8.97 -10.30 -19.58
C LEU A 667 -9.82 -10.58 -18.33
N SER A 668 -11.09 -10.18 -18.37
CA SER A 668 -12.12 -10.60 -17.41
C SER A 668 -13.15 -11.47 -18.13
N ARG A 669 -13.90 -12.30 -17.38
CA ARG A 669 -14.89 -13.21 -17.95
C ARG A 669 -16.15 -13.24 -17.12
N TYR A 670 -17.28 -13.53 -17.77
CA TYR A 670 -18.50 -13.92 -17.06
C TYR A 670 -19.22 -15.04 -17.80
N ASN A 671 -19.99 -15.82 -17.06
CA ASN A 671 -20.70 -16.97 -17.59
C ASN A 671 -22.20 -16.66 -17.73
N VAL A 672 -22.77 -17.05 -18.86
CA VAL A 672 -24.20 -16.96 -19.14
C VAL A 672 -24.71 -18.37 -19.43
N THR A 673 -25.73 -18.79 -18.68
CA THR A 673 -26.38 -20.08 -18.92
C THR A 673 -27.43 -19.92 -20.02
N ASN A 674 -27.28 -20.68 -21.11
CA ASN A 674 -28.29 -20.74 -22.16
C ASN A 674 -29.54 -21.44 -21.62
N THR A 675 -30.64 -20.71 -21.50
CA THR A 675 -31.91 -21.21 -20.94
C THR A 675 -32.54 -22.34 -21.75
N SER A 676 -32.19 -22.47 -23.03
CA SER A 676 -32.79 -23.47 -23.95
C SER A 676 -32.01 -24.78 -23.98
N THR A 677 -30.69 -24.73 -23.85
CA THR A 677 -29.83 -25.93 -23.91
C THR A 677 -29.22 -26.32 -22.57
N GLY A 678 -29.21 -25.41 -21.59
CA GLY A 678 -28.55 -25.60 -20.29
C GLY A 678 -27.03 -25.40 -20.34
N ASP A 679 -26.47 -25.10 -21.52
CA ASP A 679 -25.02 -24.92 -21.69
C ASP A 679 -24.55 -23.59 -21.09
N ILE A 680 -23.36 -23.58 -20.50
CA ILE A 680 -22.71 -22.37 -20.00
C ILE A 680 -21.81 -21.80 -21.10
N ILE A 681 -22.11 -20.57 -21.52
CA ILE A 681 -21.32 -19.81 -22.48
C ILE A 681 -20.47 -18.81 -21.70
N THR A 682 -19.16 -18.80 -21.95
CA THR A 682 -18.25 -17.84 -21.34
C THR A 682 -18.08 -16.62 -22.25
N HIS A 683 -18.36 -15.45 -21.69
CA HIS A 683 -18.22 -14.15 -22.33
C HIS A 683 -16.94 -13.48 -21.83
N ASN A 684 -16.15 -12.95 -22.76
CA ASN A 684 -14.89 -12.27 -22.48
C ASN A 684 -15.10 -10.75 -22.37
N ILE A 685 -14.27 -10.10 -21.57
CA ILE A 685 -14.19 -8.67 -21.38
C ILE A 685 -12.72 -8.28 -21.44
N ALA A 686 -12.37 -7.21 -22.14
CA ALA A 686 -11.05 -6.61 -22.01
C ALA A 686 -11.18 -5.27 -21.27
N ALA A 687 -10.50 -5.12 -20.14
CA ALA A 687 -10.57 -3.93 -19.29
C ALA A 687 -9.18 -3.51 -18.83
N THR A 688 -9.05 -2.26 -18.38
CA THR A 688 -7.78 -1.70 -17.92
C THR A 688 -7.79 -1.33 -16.44
N HIS A 689 -6.67 -1.58 -15.75
CA HIS A 689 -6.38 -1.06 -14.42
C HIS A 689 -4.88 -0.72 -14.33
N MET A 690 -4.52 0.55 -14.44
CA MET A 690 -3.13 0.97 -14.67
C MET A 690 -2.39 1.51 -13.44
N GLN A 691 -3.06 1.64 -12.29
CA GLN A 691 -2.44 2.07 -11.04
C GLN A 691 -1.63 0.93 -10.37
N PRO A 692 -0.53 1.24 -9.64
CA PRO A 692 0.17 2.52 -9.62
C PRO A 692 1.05 2.71 -10.86
N THR A 693 1.86 1.73 -11.25
CA THR A 693 2.83 1.85 -12.35
C THR A 693 2.68 0.71 -13.35
N ILE A 694 1.44 0.46 -13.78
CA ILE A 694 1.12 -0.69 -14.65
C ILE A 694 0.74 -0.23 -16.07
N ALA A 695 0.65 1.08 -16.35
CA ALA A 695 0.43 1.56 -17.72
C ALA A 695 1.57 1.10 -18.66
N ARG A 696 2.79 0.97 -18.12
CA ARG A 696 3.98 0.43 -18.81
C ARG A 696 3.84 -1.01 -19.31
N ASN A 697 2.86 -1.77 -18.82
CA ASN A 697 2.50 -3.11 -19.33
C ASN A 697 1.55 -3.06 -20.53
N VAL A 698 1.01 -1.88 -20.84
CA VAL A 698 0.02 -1.69 -21.91
C VAL A 698 0.64 -0.98 -23.10
N PHE A 699 1.45 0.04 -22.86
CA PHE A 699 2.19 0.77 -23.88
C PHE A 699 3.43 1.46 -23.29
N PRO A 700 4.48 1.72 -24.08
CA PRO A 700 5.64 2.47 -23.58
C PRO A 700 5.22 3.89 -23.19
N CYS A 701 5.48 4.30 -21.95
CA CYS A 701 4.97 5.58 -21.45
C CYS A 701 5.80 6.21 -20.32
N PHE A 702 5.51 7.48 -20.02
CA PHE A 702 6.05 8.18 -18.85
C PHE A 702 5.17 7.82 -17.64
N ASP A 703 5.32 6.58 -17.18
CA ASP A 703 4.47 5.94 -16.17
C ASP A 703 4.77 6.38 -14.73
N GLU A 704 4.65 7.68 -14.47
CA GLU A 704 4.83 8.33 -13.17
C GLU A 704 3.82 9.46 -12.99
N PRO A 705 3.23 9.66 -11.78
CA PRO A 705 2.16 10.64 -11.55
C PRO A 705 2.47 12.08 -11.98
N ALA A 706 3.74 12.50 -11.84
CA ALA A 706 4.18 13.85 -12.18
C ALA A 706 4.09 14.18 -13.69
N PHE A 707 4.10 13.17 -14.57
CA PHE A 707 4.00 13.40 -16.02
C PHE A 707 2.52 13.43 -16.44
N LYS A 708 2.05 14.59 -16.88
CA LYS A 708 0.71 14.79 -17.42
C LYS A 708 0.74 15.02 -18.93
N ALA A 709 -0.24 14.47 -19.63
CA ALA A 709 -0.44 14.69 -21.06
C ALA A 709 -1.92 14.55 -21.45
N MET A 710 -2.28 15.01 -22.65
CA MET A 710 -3.60 14.77 -23.24
C MET A 710 -3.60 13.47 -24.04
N PHE A 711 -4.67 12.69 -23.99
CA PHE A 711 -4.74 11.38 -24.65
C PHE A 711 -5.82 11.33 -25.72
N ASN A 712 -5.46 10.87 -26.90
CA ASN A 712 -6.37 10.50 -27.98
C ASN A 712 -6.34 8.98 -28.13
N ILE A 713 -7.47 8.31 -27.92
CA ILE A 713 -7.53 6.85 -27.90
C ILE A 713 -8.40 6.35 -29.05
N SER A 714 -7.93 5.33 -29.76
CA SER A 714 -8.71 4.57 -30.73
C SER A 714 -8.56 3.07 -30.49
N ILE A 715 -9.65 2.33 -30.66
CA ILE A 715 -9.70 0.89 -30.36
C ILE A 715 -10.37 0.19 -31.56
N SER A 716 -9.61 -0.67 -32.24
CA SER A 716 -10.13 -1.65 -33.19
C SER A 716 -10.51 -2.93 -32.43
N HIS A 717 -11.73 -3.41 -32.65
CA HIS A 717 -12.29 -4.55 -31.94
C HIS A 717 -13.20 -5.40 -32.82
N ASP A 718 -13.49 -6.60 -32.34
CA ASP A 718 -14.44 -7.53 -32.96
C ASP A 718 -15.89 -6.99 -32.88
N PRO A 719 -16.72 -7.15 -33.92
CA PRO A 719 -18.12 -6.72 -33.92
C PRO A 719 -19.01 -7.38 -32.86
N SER A 720 -18.58 -8.50 -32.26
CA SER A 720 -19.28 -9.15 -31.15
C SER A 720 -19.30 -8.30 -29.87
N PHE A 721 -18.41 -7.31 -29.73
CA PHE A 721 -18.42 -6.36 -28.64
C PHE A 721 -19.32 -5.16 -28.95
N THR A 722 -20.43 -5.04 -28.22
CA THR A 722 -21.45 -3.99 -28.41
C THR A 722 -21.16 -2.70 -27.65
N VAL A 723 -20.36 -2.76 -26.58
CA VAL A 723 -20.02 -1.61 -25.73
C VAL A 723 -18.50 -1.48 -25.64
N VAL A 724 -18.00 -0.40 -26.25
CA VAL A 724 -16.60 0.03 -26.11
C VAL A 724 -16.58 1.47 -25.61
N ARG A 725 -15.85 1.71 -24.52
CA ARG A 725 -15.75 3.01 -23.84
C ARG A 725 -14.33 3.31 -23.43
N SER A 726 -13.99 4.59 -23.34
CA SER A 726 -12.73 5.11 -22.79
C SER A 726 -13.00 6.39 -21.97
N ASN A 727 -11.99 7.07 -21.43
CA ASN A 727 -12.15 8.29 -20.63
C ASN A 727 -13.00 9.36 -21.33
N GLY A 728 -12.74 9.65 -22.61
CA GLY A 728 -13.49 10.61 -23.42
C GLY A 728 -14.78 10.04 -24.01
N ALA A 729 -15.72 10.93 -24.38
CA ALA A 729 -16.93 10.53 -25.10
C ALA A 729 -16.58 9.97 -26.48
N MET A 730 -17.45 9.11 -27.01
CA MET A 730 -17.21 8.47 -28.30
C MET A 730 -17.51 9.44 -29.45
N LEU A 731 -16.57 9.55 -30.39
CA LEU A 731 -16.70 10.40 -31.56
C LEU A 731 -17.67 9.80 -32.59
N ASP A 732 -17.81 10.47 -33.75
CA ASP A 732 -18.56 9.97 -34.91
C ASP A 732 -20.05 9.71 -34.62
N GLY A 733 -20.64 10.53 -33.74
CA GLY A 733 -22.04 10.39 -33.33
C GLY A 733 -22.29 9.20 -32.40
N GLY A 734 -21.26 8.73 -31.71
CA GLY A 734 -21.35 7.61 -30.77
C GLY A 734 -21.45 6.24 -31.46
N GLN A 735 -21.00 6.12 -32.72
CA GLN A 735 -21.00 4.86 -33.47
C GLN A 735 -19.60 4.50 -33.98
N PRO A 736 -19.21 3.21 -33.96
CA PRO A 736 -17.92 2.78 -34.47
C PRO A 736 -17.89 2.79 -36.00
N ILE A 737 -16.70 2.97 -36.57
CA ILE A 737 -16.48 2.97 -38.02
C ILE A 737 -16.16 1.53 -38.46
N GLN A 738 -16.87 1.04 -39.47
CA GLN A 738 -16.57 -0.27 -40.08
C GLN A 738 -15.27 -0.23 -40.89
N GLN A 739 -14.36 -1.17 -40.63
CA GLN A 739 -13.09 -1.31 -41.33
C GLN A 739 -13.17 -2.33 -42.48
N SER A 740 -12.21 -2.28 -43.40
CA SER A 740 -12.18 -3.13 -44.61
C SER A 740 -12.01 -4.62 -44.32
N ASP A 741 -11.46 -4.97 -43.16
CA ASP A 741 -11.26 -6.33 -42.67
C ASP A 741 -12.48 -6.87 -41.87
N GLY A 742 -13.56 -6.09 -41.79
CA GLY A 742 -14.79 -6.46 -41.08
C GLY A 742 -14.78 -6.11 -39.58
N ARG A 743 -13.69 -5.54 -39.05
CA ARG A 743 -13.61 -5.07 -37.66
C ARG A 743 -14.26 -3.69 -37.49
N LEU A 744 -14.47 -3.30 -36.24
CA LEU A 744 -15.02 -1.99 -35.87
C LEU A 744 -13.95 -1.12 -35.21
N LEU A 745 -13.87 0.14 -35.59
CA LEU A 745 -12.97 1.14 -35.01
C LEU A 745 -13.77 2.16 -34.19
N SER A 746 -13.55 2.16 -32.89
CA SER A 746 -14.10 3.15 -31.96
C SER A 746 -13.06 4.25 -31.70
N ARG A 747 -13.46 5.53 -31.80
CA ARG A 747 -12.59 6.70 -31.54
C ARG A 747 -13.19 7.56 -30.44
N PHE A 748 -12.34 8.15 -29.60
CA PHE A 748 -12.76 8.91 -28.43
C PHE A 748 -12.25 10.36 -28.45
N GLU A 749 -13.01 11.25 -27.81
CA GLU A 749 -12.63 12.64 -27.57
C GLU A 749 -11.31 12.71 -26.78
N GLN A 750 -10.56 13.78 -27.01
CA GLN A 750 -9.30 14.04 -26.32
C GLN A 750 -9.54 14.28 -24.83
N THR A 751 -8.73 13.68 -23.97
CA THR A 751 -8.81 13.90 -22.51
C THR A 751 -8.18 15.25 -22.10
N PRO A 752 -8.57 15.81 -20.95
CA PRO A 752 -7.77 16.82 -20.26
C PRO A 752 -6.34 16.30 -19.94
N PRO A 753 -5.39 17.19 -19.59
CA PRO A 753 -4.06 16.78 -19.15
C PRO A 753 -4.13 15.92 -17.89
N MET A 754 -3.75 14.65 -18.00
CA MET A 754 -3.82 13.66 -16.91
C MET A 754 -2.60 12.73 -16.91
N SER A 755 -2.42 11.97 -15.84
CA SER A 755 -1.32 11.01 -15.71
C SER A 755 -1.72 9.65 -16.31
N THR A 756 -0.73 8.84 -16.70
CA THR A 756 -0.96 7.56 -17.42
C THR A 756 -1.79 6.55 -16.63
N TYR A 757 -1.70 6.54 -15.30
CA TYR A 757 -2.46 5.62 -14.45
C TYR A 757 -3.98 5.88 -14.49
N LEU A 758 -4.41 7.08 -14.91
CA LEU A 758 -5.82 7.47 -15.03
C LEU A 758 -6.46 7.02 -16.35
N ILE A 759 -5.69 6.50 -17.30
CA ILE A 759 -6.25 6.00 -18.56
C ILE A 759 -7.08 4.75 -18.28
N ALA A 760 -8.31 4.77 -18.79
CA ALA A 760 -9.21 3.63 -18.72
C ALA A 760 -9.95 3.41 -20.05
N PHE A 761 -10.11 2.14 -20.40
CA PHE A 761 -11.03 1.71 -21.45
C PHE A 761 -11.52 0.27 -21.20
N VAL A 762 -12.72 -0.01 -21.71
CA VAL A 762 -13.38 -1.31 -21.58
C VAL A 762 -13.95 -1.71 -22.95
N VAL A 763 -13.72 -2.96 -23.34
CA VAL A 763 -14.24 -3.61 -24.55
C VAL A 763 -15.08 -4.81 -24.10
N THR A 764 -16.40 -4.73 -24.28
CA THR A 764 -17.35 -5.69 -23.70
C THR A 764 -18.65 -5.77 -24.51
N ASP A 765 -19.49 -6.74 -24.18
CA ASP A 765 -20.84 -6.93 -24.68
C ASP A 765 -21.92 -6.62 -23.62
N PHE A 766 -21.57 -5.76 -22.66
CA PHE A 766 -22.48 -5.27 -21.62
C PHE A 766 -23.66 -4.48 -22.17
N GLU A 767 -24.61 -4.22 -21.27
CA GLU A 767 -25.64 -3.21 -21.46
C GLU A 767 -25.42 -2.04 -20.52
N CYS A 768 -26.00 -0.89 -20.84
CA CYS A 768 -25.91 0.31 -20.01
C CYS A 768 -27.29 0.93 -19.81
N VAL A 769 -27.48 1.56 -18.65
CA VAL A 769 -28.59 2.47 -18.38
C VAL A 769 -28.04 3.89 -18.20
N SER A 770 -28.72 4.87 -18.79
CA SER A 770 -28.18 6.22 -18.98
C SER A 770 -29.15 7.30 -18.49
N ASN A 771 -28.61 8.42 -18.00
CA ASN A 771 -29.36 9.63 -17.69
C ASN A 771 -28.42 10.85 -17.78
N VAL A 772 -28.98 12.06 -17.79
CA VAL A 772 -28.22 13.31 -17.88
C VAL A 772 -28.38 14.13 -16.60
N THR A 773 -27.29 14.68 -16.09
CA THR A 773 -27.32 15.55 -14.90
C THR A 773 -28.00 16.89 -15.19
N SER A 774 -28.36 17.62 -14.14
CA SER A 774 -28.87 19.00 -14.28
C SER A 774 -27.85 19.98 -14.91
N THR A 775 -26.57 19.61 -14.92
CA THR A 775 -25.44 20.34 -15.50
C THR A 775 -25.02 19.81 -16.88
N ASN A 776 -25.88 18.98 -17.52
CA ASN A 776 -25.71 18.44 -18.87
C ASN A 776 -24.50 17.50 -19.04
N ILE A 777 -24.22 16.69 -18.01
CA ILE A 777 -23.24 15.60 -18.07
C ILE A 777 -23.98 14.28 -18.30
N GLU A 778 -23.56 13.51 -19.31
CA GLU A 778 -24.12 12.17 -19.57
C GLU A 778 -23.54 11.16 -18.56
N VAL A 779 -24.39 10.40 -17.89
CA VAL A 779 -23.99 9.37 -16.93
C VAL A 779 -24.50 8.02 -17.40
N ASN A 780 -23.60 7.04 -17.47
CA ASN A 780 -23.91 5.68 -17.90
C ASN A 780 -23.51 4.67 -16.82
N ILE A 781 -24.41 3.77 -16.44
CA ILE A 781 -24.10 2.63 -15.58
C ILE A 781 -24.15 1.36 -16.44
N CYS A 782 -22.99 0.73 -16.62
CA CYS A 782 -22.81 -0.42 -17.49
C CYS A 782 -22.48 -1.68 -16.67
N GLY A 783 -23.06 -2.82 -17.07
CA GLY A 783 -22.86 -4.10 -16.40
C GLY A 783 -23.39 -5.26 -17.25
N ARG A 784 -23.33 -6.48 -16.70
CA ARG A 784 -23.85 -7.68 -17.39
C ARG A 784 -25.30 -7.46 -17.84
N PRO A 785 -25.70 -7.91 -19.05
CA PRO A 785 -27.04 -7.69 -19.58
C PRO A 785 -28.16 -8.09 -18.60
N GLU A 786 -28.04 -9.27 -17.99
CA GLU A 786 -29.01 -9.77 -17.00
C GLU A 786 -29.22 -8.81 -15.82
N ALA A 787 -28.14 -8.21 -15.30
CA ALA A 787 -28.19 -7.32 -14.14
C ALA A 787 -28.82 -5.96 -14.49
N ILE A 788 -28.46 -5.40 -15.65
CA ILE A 788 -29.00 -4.12 -16.13
C ILE A 788 -30.48 -4.26 -16.49
N GLN A 789 -30.88 -5.35 -17.15
CA GLN A 789 -32.29 -5.63 -17.47
C GLN A 789 -33.15 -5.83 -16.22
N LYS A 790 -32.56 -6.34 -15.12
CA LYS A 790 -33.21 -6.41 -13.79
C LYS A 790 -33.29 -5.06 -13.07
N GLY A 791 -32.71 -4.00 -13.64
CA GLY A 791 -32.71 -2.65 -13.08
C GLY A 791 -31.70 -2.44 -11.96
N GLU A 792 -30.68 -3.29 -11.83
CA GLU A 792 -29.72 -3.21 -10.72
C GLU A 792 -28.81 -1.98 -10.78
N GLY A 793 -28.62 -1.39 -11.97
CA GLY A 793 -27.85 -0.14 -12.16
C GLY A 793 -28.60 1.15 -11.83
N ASN A 794 -29.93 1.10 -11.65
CA ASN A 794 -30.78 2.30 -11.55
C ASN A 794 -30.47 3.16 -10.32
N PHE A 795 -30.14 2.53 -9.20
CA PHE A 795 -29.85 3.26 -7.97
C PHE A 795 -28.52 4.04 -8.07
N ALA A 796 -27.46 3.40 -8.59
CA ALA A 796 -26.19 4.08 -8.84
C ALA A 796 -26.34 5.21 -9.85
N LEU A 797 -27.16 5.02 -10.90
CA LEU A 797 -27.45 6.07 -11.88
C LEU A 797 -28.07 7.30 -11.21
N GLN A 798 -29.08 7.09 -10.35
CA GLN A 798 -29.69 8.18 -9.59
C GLN A 798 -28.65 8.91 -8.74
N VAL A 799 -27.87 8.18 -7.93
CA VAL A 799 -26.83 8.75 -7.05
C VAL A 799 -25.84 9.57 -7.87
N SER A 800 -25.26 9.01 -8.94
CA SER A 800 -24.29 9.72 -9.78
C SER A 800 -24.86 11.01 -10.36
N THR A 801 -26.13 10.99 -10.81
CA THR A 801 -26.77 12.19 -11.39
C THR A 801 -27.07 13.31 -10.39
N GLU A 802 -27.18 12.99 -9.10
CA GLU A 802 -27.40 13.95 -8.02
C GLU A 802 -26.06 14.44 -7.42
N VAL A 803 -25.08 13.55 -7.31
CA VAL A 803 -23.78 13.82 -6.66
C VAL A 803 -22.86 14.68 -7.52
N ILE A 804 -22.82 14.49 -8.85
CA ILE A 804 -21.98 15.32 -9.73
C ILE A 804 -22.33 16.81 -9.57
N PRO A 805 -23.60 17.26 -9.76
CA PRO A 805 -23.97 18.66 -9.52
C PRO A 805 -23.71 19.14 -8.09
N TYR A 806 -23.87 18.27 -7.09
CA TYR A 806 -23.58 18.59 -5.70
C TYR A 806 -22.10 18.96 -5.50
N TYR A 807 -21.16 18.19 -6.06
CA TYR A 807 -19.74 18.51 -5.97
C TYR A 807 -19.36 19.73 -6.81
N GLU A 808 -19.94 19.88 -8.00
CA GLU A 808 -19.76 21.10 -8.81
C GLU A 808 -20.15 22.36 -8.03
N GLN A 809 -21.29 22.33 -7.34
CA GLN A 809 -21.76 23.43 -6.50
C GLN A 809 -20.91 23.62 -5.24
N SER A 810 -20.53 22.52 -4.57
CA SER A 810 -19.80 22.57 -3.30
C SER A 810 -18.38 23.11 -3.46
N TYR A 811 -17.71 22.75 -4.55
CA TYR A 811 -16.33 23.17 -4.83
C TYR A 811 -16.24 24.36 -5.77
N ASN A 812 -17.35 24.78 -6.39
CA ASN A 812 -17.39 25.84 -7.40
C ASN A 812 -16.42 25.58 -8.56
N ILE A 813 -16.31 24.30 -8.96
CA ILE A 813 -15.49 23.80 -10.06
C ILE A 813 -16.35 22.83 -10.86
N SER A 814 -16.63 23.14 -12.12
CA SER A 814 -17.42 22.28 -13.02
C SER A 814 -16.71 20.96 -13.32
N TYR A 815 -17.49 19.92 -13.55
CA TYR A 815 -16.98 18.64 -14.00
C TYR A 815 -16.41 18.80 -15.43
N PRO A 816 -15.17 18.35 -15.71
CA PRO A 816 -14.40 18.78 -16.87
C PRO A 816 -14.68 17.98 -18.17
N LEU A 817 -15.44 16.88 -18.10
CA LEU A 817 -15.77 16.02 -19.23
C LEU A 817 -17.26 16.07 -19.55
N SER A 818 -17.64 15.72 -20.78
CA SER A 818 -19.04 15.67 -21.22
C SER A 818 -19.83 14.48 -20.67
N LYS A 819 -19.13 13.46 -20.16
CA LYS A 819 -19.72 12.22 -19.65
C LYS A 819 -18.95 11.59 -18.50
N CYS A 820 -19.61 10.71 -17.76
CA CYS A 820 -19.03 9.84 -16.74
C CYS A 820 -19.64 8.43 -16.85
N ASP A 821 -18.84 7.46 -17.30
CA ASP A 821 -19.26 6.07 -17.38
C ASP A 821 -18.87 5.33 -16.09
N HIS A 822 -19.73 4.44 -15.61
CA HIS A 822 -19.48 3.57 -14.46
C HIS A 822 -19.62 2.11 -14.89
N PHE A 823 -18.57 1.30 -14.73
CA PHE A 823 -18.57 -0.10 -15.15
C PHE A 823 -18.53 -1.06 -13.95
N ALA A 824 -19.55 -1.91 -13.82
CA ALA A 824 -19.56 -3.03 -12.88
C ALA A 824 -18.84 -4.23 -13.53
N LEU A 825 -17.55 -4.36 -13.25
CA LEU A 825 -16.75 -5.47 -13.76
C LEU A 825 -16.93 -6.71 -12.87
N PRO A 826 -17.14 -7.91 -13.46
CA PRO A 826 -17.16 -9.18 -12.76
C PRO A 826 -15.88 -9.33 -11.97
N ASP A 827 -14.72 -9.33 -12.64
CA ASP A 827 -13.41 -9.47 -12.01
C ASP A 827 -12.74 -8.10 -11.84
N PHE A 828 -12.69 -7.62 -10.59
CA PHE A 828 -12.02 -6.37 -10.23
C PHE A 828 -11.34 -6.46 -8.86
N ALA A 829 -10.08 -6.03 -8.77
CA ALA A 829 -9.23 -6.27 -7.60
C ALA A 829 -9.63 -5.42 -6.38
N ILE A 830 -10.16 -4.21 -6.58
CA ILE A 830 -10.43 -3.23 -5.52
C ILE A 830 -11.91 -2.79 -5.51
N GLY A 831 -12.34 -1.96 -4.55
CA GLY A 831 -13.74 -1.55 -4.42
C GLY A 831 -14.27 -0.74 -5.61
N GLY A 832 -13.43 0.17 -6.11
CA GLY A 832 -13.62 1.04 -7.27
C GLY A 832 -12.27 1.59 -7.71
N MET A 833 -12.20 2.12 -8.93
CA MET A 833 -11.08 2.90 -9.45
C MET A 833 -11.62 4.10 -10.21
N GLU A 834 -11.27 5.27 -9.72
CA GLU A 834 -11.73 6.62 -10.02
C GLU A 834 -11.24 7.19 -11.36
N ASN A 835 -10.94 6.37 -12.36
CA ASN A 835 -10.38 6.87 -13.62
C ASN A 835 -11.28 7.95 -14.25
N TRP A 836 -10.64 9.02 -14.72
CA TRP A 836 -11.32 10.22 -15.21
C TRP A 836 -12.36 9.91 -16.30
N GLY A 837 -13.64 10.13 -16.01
CA GLY A 837 -14.75 9.90 -16.96
C GLY A 837 -15.10 8.44 -17.25
N LEU A 838 -14.37 7.45 -16.74
CA LEU A 838 -14.73 6.04 -16.84
C LEU A 838 -14.32 5.33 -15.55
N ILE A 839 -15.20 5.28 -14.57
CA ILE A 839 -14.95 4.69 -13.27
C ILE A 839 -15.28 3.19 -13.33
N THR A 840 -14.38 2.34 -12.82
CA THR A 840 -14.59 0.89 -12.76
C THR A 840 -14.86 0.44 -11.33
N TYR A 841 -15.71 -0.57 -11.16
CA TYR A 841 -16.19 -1.03 -9.86
C TYR A 841 -16.24 -2.56 -9.83
N ARG A 842 -16.11 -3.13 -8.62
CA ARG A 842 -16.67 -4.47 -8.36
C ARG A 842 -18.19 -4.40 -8.50
N GLU A 843 -18.82 -5.45 -9.02
CA GLU A 843 -20.29 -5.51 -9.14
C GLU A 843 -21.02 -5.16 -7.83
N THR A 844 -20.54 -5.63 -6.68
CA THR A 844 -21.14 -5.38 -5.36
C THR A 844 -21.04 -3.93 -4.87
N ALA A 845 -20.22 -3.10 -5.51
CA ALA A 845 -20.03 -1.69 -5.19
C ALA A 845 -20.85 -0.76 -6.08
N LEU A 846 -21.36 -1.24 -7.23
CA LEU A 846 -22.12 -0.43 -8.19
C LEU A 846 -23.56 -0.92 -8.40
N LEU A 847 -23.79 -2.23 -8.42
CA LEU A 847 -25.09 -2.82 -8.71
C LEU A 847 -25.89 -3.07 -7.42
N TYR A 848 -27.16 -2.67 -7.42
CA TYR A 848 -28.07 -2.87 -6.29
C TYR A 848 -29.34 -3.61 -6.72
N ASN A 849 -29.49 -4.84 -6.23
CA ASN A 849 -30.69 -5.65 -6.46
C ASN A 849 -31.78 -5.33 -5.42
N ASN A 850 -32.94 -4.83 -5.86
CA ASN A 850 -34.06 -4.47 -4.98
C ASN A 850 -34.76 -5.68 -4.29
N VAL A 851 -34.49 -6.91 -4.72
CA VAL A 851 -35.12 -8.15 -4.20
C VAL A 851 -34.23 -8.83 -3.15
N THR A 852 -32.93 -8.92 -3.40
CA THR A 852 -31.97 -9.63 -2.54
C THR A 852 -31.05 -8.70 -1.77
N GLY A 853 -30.84 -7.47 -2.25
CA GLY A 853 -30.02 -6.46 -1.59
C GLY A 853 -30.69 -5.91 -0.34
N ASN A 854 -29.87 -5.59 0.65
CA ASN A 854 -30.32 -4.97 1.89
C ASN A 854 -29.98 -3.47 1.93
N LEU A 855 -30.52 -2.75 2.91
CA LEU A 855 -30.30 -1.31 3.04
C LEU A 855 -28.82 -0.94 3.27
N ALA A 856 -28.03 -1.81 3.91
CA ALA A 856 -26.59 -1.58 4.06
C ALA A 856 -25.87 -1.73 2.72
N ASP A 857 -26.29 -2.66 1.85
CA ASP A 857 -25.78 -2.77 0.48
C ASP A 857 -26.15 -1.51 -0.32
N LYS A 858 -27.40 -1.04 -0.21
CA LYS A 858 -27.85 0.20 -0.84
C LYS A 858 -27.03 1.41 -0.38
N ARG A 859 -26.82 1.54 0.93
CA ARG A 859 -25.98 2.59 1.51
C ARG A 859 -24.55 2.50 0.99
N ARG A 860 -23.98 1.29 0.98
CA ARG A 860 -22.61 1.04 0.50
C ARG A 860 -22.45 1.45 -0.96
N VAL A 861 -23.39 1.10 -1.84
CA VAL A 861 -23.36 1.54 -3.24
C VAL A 861 -23.37 3.07 -3.32
N GLY A 862 -24.25 3.74 -2.56
CA GLY A 862 -24.29 5.20 -2.51
C GLY A 862 -22.98 5.82 -1.98
N GLU A 863 -22.42 5.27 -0.91
CA GLU A 863 -21.15 5.71 -0.30
C GLU A 863 -19.97 5.54 -1.28
N VAL A 864 -19.83 4.37 -1.91
CA VAL A 864 -18.72 4.08 -2.82
C VAL A 864 -18.84 4.90 -4.10
N VAL A 865 -20.01 4.97 -4.74
CA VAL A 865 -20.20 5.81 -5.93
C VAL A 865 -19.89 7.28 -5.61
N SER A 866 -20.32 7.78 -4.46
CA SER A 866 -20.01 9.16 -4.04
C SER A 866 -18.53 9.37 -3.73
N HIS A 867 -17.84 8.35 -3.23
CA HIS A 867 -16.40 8.35 -2.98
C HIS A 867 -15.62 8.41 -4.29
N GLU A 868 -15.91 7.51 -5.25
CA GLU A 868 -15.20 7.50 -6.53
C GLU A 868 -15.45 8.79 -7.34
N LEU A 869 -16.66 9.35 -7.26
CA LEU A 869 -16.95 10.64 -7.88
C LEU A 869 -16.21 11.81 -7.20
N ALA A 870 -15.90 11.73 -5.90
CA ALA A 870 -15.15 12.80 -5.22
C ALA A 870 -13.72 12.92 -5.76
N HIS A 871 -13.12 11.80 -6.15
CA HIS A 871 -11.79 11.76 -6.74
C HIS A 871 -11.67 12.53 -8.06
N GLN A 872 -12.79 12.74 -8.78
CA GLN A 872 -12.79 13.61 -9.96
C GLN A 872 -12.31 15.04 -9.63
N TRP A 873 -12.40 15.48 -8.36
CA TRP A 873 -11.85 16.74 -7.87
C TRP A 873 -10.53 16.57 -7.09
N PHE A 874 -10.40 15.54 -6.26
CA PHE A 874 -9.25 15.41 -5.33
C PHE A 874 -8.12 14.48 -5.78
N GLY A 875 -8.38 13.61 -6.75
CA GLY A 875 -7.40 12.66 -7.30
C GLY A 875 -7.05 12.94 -8.78
N ASP A 876 -7.99 13.49 -9.55
CA ASP A 876 -7.82 13.72 -10.99
C ASP A 876 -7.39 15.15 -11.33
N ILE A 877 -8.14 16.16 -10.85
CA ILE A 877 -7.75 17.57 -11.00
C ILE A 877 -6.45 17.83 -10.23
N VAL A 878 -6.35 17.26 -9.03
CA VAL A 878 -5.16 17.33 -8.17
C VAL A 878 -4.57 15.92 -8.07
N THR A 879 -3.50 15.66 -8.82
CA THR A 879 -2.80 14.37 -8.77
C THR A 879 -1.57 14.48 -7.86
N PRO A 880 -1.12 13.38 -7.22
CA PRO A 880 0.12 13.39 -6.44
C PRO A 880 1.34 13.71 -7.31
N GLN A 881 2.42 14.22 -6.69
CA GLN A 881 3.70 14.39 -7.36
C GLN A 881 4.43 13.03 -7.44
N TRP A 882 4.30 12.20 -6.40
CA TRP A 882 4.77 10.83 -6.35
C TRP A 882 3.85 9.93 -5.51
N TRP A 883 3.97 8.60 -5.68
CA TRP A 883 3.11 7.61 -5.01
C TRP A 883 3.16 7.63 -3.48
N ASN A 884 4.23 8.18 -2.88
CA ASN A 884 4.34 8.30 -1.41
C ASN A 884 3.71 9.59 -0.86
N ASP A 885 3.08 10.41 -1.70
CA ASP A 885 2.27 11.57 -1.29
C ASP A 885 0.84 11.17 -0.89
N LEU A 886 0.44 9.89 -1.09
CA LEU A 886 -0.88 9.32 -0.82
C LEU A 886 -1.01 8.71 0.57
#